data_AF-A0A3N0Z4H6-F1
#
_entry.id   AF-A0A3N0Z4H6-F1
#
_cell.length_a   1.000
_cell.length_b   1.000
_cell.length_c   1.000
_cell.angle_alpha   90.00
_cell.angle_beta   90.00
_cell.angle_gamma   90.00
#
_symmetry.space_group_name_H-M   'P 1'
#
loop_
_entity.id
_entity.type
_entity.pdbx_description
1 polymer ?
#
loop_
_entity_poly.entity_id
_entity_poly.type
_entity_poly.pdbx_seq_one_letter_code
_entity_poly.pdbx_strand_id
1 'polypeptide(L)'
;RMSAREGLKADSTHFTLEGAPFLILGGSIHYFRVPKAYWRDRLLKLKACGLNTLTTYVPWNLHEPERGVYLFQEQLDMEAYIRLAGELGLWVILRPGPYICAEWDLGGLPSWLLQDKKMKLRTTYSGFTSAVNSYFDNLIPRITPLQFKNGGPIIAVQVENEYGSYAKDEQYLSFIKEALLSRGISELLLTSDNHEGLKCGRVDGVLQTVNLQRLSFGDVQHLAELQPKKPLMVMEYWSGWFDVWGEPHHVFAAQEMISIVRELLDRGISINFYMFHGGTNFGFMNGAVDFGTYKPQTSGYDYDAPLTESGDYTTKYHLLRNLLRTYNKEPISEPPAVQSRRAYEPVVVSHYISLWETLQCAETHFRADDPISMENLPANHNNGQSYGYTLYQTDIYSGGDLNSRNHVHDRALVFIDRELIGVLDYRTQRVKIPHSKSERTLSLLVENCGRVNYGPALDNQQKGLIGDITLQDVPLKKFSMYCLDMKTSFINRLRSQQWISVGQKPTYPAFFRGTLVVGQPTDTFVKLPNWSKGVVFVNGQNLGRHWSVGPQKSLYLPGPWLRSGDNETERQSPRHGGESVAEVLRAHGVKFVFTLVGGHISPILVACEKMGIRIVDTRHEATAVFAADAVARLSGTVGVAAVTAGPGLTNTVTAVKNAQMAESPLLLIGGAAATLLQGRGALQDIDQMSLFKPLCKFCASVRTVREIVPTVRKALAVAQSGTPGPVFIEFPIDTLYPYHVVEKEFAPKNTPKGLMGKIVAWYLKNHLSNLFAGAWETRDLSPLPVHIPHATEDEVQRCVELVSRAKKPVILLGSQATLPPTPADDVRNALESLGIPCFLGGMSRGMLGKNSPLHIRQNRRDALKDADLVLLAGTVCDFRLSYGRVLNRRSKIIAVNRDKSQLLKNSDMFWKPTVAIQGDAGSFLLRLSKALKGHRCPEEWPQKLKEADDIKEKANRAKADEKTERHLNPLSVLHCVDELLAEDSIIVADGGDFVGSAAYIMRPCGPLRWLDPGAFGTLGVGGGFALGAKLCRPESEVWIVYGDGSLGYSVAEFDTFTRHKTPVIALVGNDACWSQISREQVPMLGSNVACGLAFTDYHIVADGYGGKGYLIGREDELRLDDVIKKAQQECREGRATLLNVLIGKTNFREGSISV
;
A
#
# COMPACT_ATOMS: atom_id res chain seq x y z
N ARG A 1 19.29 36.39 -17.11
CA ARG A 1 18.31 37.22 -17.85
C ARG A 1 17.44 36.27 -18.67
N MET A 2 16.29 35.85 -18.15
CA MET A 2 15.31 35.09 -18.94
C MET A 2 14.58 36.09 -19.84
N SER A 3 14.58 35.89 -21.16
CA SER A 3 13.72 36.66 -22.06
C SER A 3 12.27 36.42 -21.64
N ALA A 4 11.49 37.49 -21.48
CA ALA A 4 10.07 37.37 -21.20
C ALA A 4 9.42 36.55 -22.33
N ARG A 5 8.86 35.37 -22.01
CA ARG A 5 8.11 34.56 -22.98
C ARG A 5 6.83 35.31 -23.35
N GLU A 6 6.58 35.52 -24.64
CA GLU A 6 5.34 36.16 -25.10
C GLU A 6 4.22 35.11 -25.17
N GLY A 7 3.12 35.34 -24.44
CA GLY A 7 1.92 34.49 -24.46
C GLY A 7 1.12 34.60 -25.76
N LEU A 8 -0.06 33.97 -25.79
CA LEU A 8 -0.93 33.98 -26.97
C LEU A 8 -1.45 35.39 -27.26
N LYS A 9 -1.30 35.86 -28.50
CA LYS A 9 -1.80 37.15 -28.98
C LYS A 9 -2.76 36.98 -30.15
N ALA A 10 -3.65 37.96 -30.26
CA ALA A 10 -4.71 38.05 -31.28
C ALA A 10 -4.74 39.45 -31.94
N ASP A 11 -3.55 40.03 -32.12
CA ASP A 11 -3.32 41.37 -32.69
C ASP A 11 -3.12 41.37 -34.22
N SER A 12 -3.20 40.20 -34.85
CA SER A 12 -3.12 40.00 -36.30
C SER A 12 -4.26 39.13 -36.83
N THR A 13 -4.35 38.89 -38.13
CA THR A 13 -5.34 37.98 -38.72
C THR A 13 -5.14 36.50 -38.35
N HIS A 14 -4.05 36.17 -37.68
CA HIS A 14 -3.72 34.84 -37.18
C HIS A 14 -3.30 34.93 -35.71
N PHE A 15 -3.50 33.86 -34.92
CA PHE A 15 -2.94 33.82 -33.57
C PHE A 15 -1.42 33.73 -33.63
N THR A 16 -0.75 34.33 -32.64
CA THR A 16 0.68 34.13 -32.43
C THR A 16 0.94 33.65 -31.01
N LEU A 17 1.85 32.69 -30.84
CA LEU A 17 2.31 32.18 -29.54
C LEU A 17 3.83 32.18 -29.56
N GLU A 18 4.46 32.80 -28.56
CA GLU A 18 5.92 33.04 -28.54
C GLU A 18 6.43 33.75 -29.81
N GLY A 19 5.61 34.60 -30.41
CA GLY A 19 5.92 35.36 -31.63
C GLY A 19 5.79 34.57 -32.94
N ALA A 20 5.43 33.28 -32.90
CA ALA A 20 5.23 32.46 -34.09
C ALA A 20 3.74 32.28 -34.42
N PRO A 21 3.34 32.19 -35.72
CA PRO A 21 1.97 31.87 -36.10
C PRO A 21 1.51 30.54 -35.49
N PHE A 22 0.35 30.57 -34.84
CA PHE A 22 -0.21 29.46 -34.08
C PHE A 22 -1.63 29.18 -34.56
N LEU A 23 -1.94 27.90 -34.80
CA LEU A 23 -3.29 27.45 -35.14
C LEU A 23 -3.81 26.62 -33.97
N ILE A 24 -4.88 27.07 -33.32
CA ILE A 24 -5.46 26.37 -32.18
C ILE A 24 -6.31 25.22 -32.72
N LEU A 25 -5.88 24.00 -32.37
CA LEU A 25 -6.60 22.76 -32.63
C LEU A 25 -7.04 22.20 -31.27
N GLY A 26 -8.20 22.66 -30.83
CA GLY A 26 -8.75 22.44 -29.49
C GLY A 26 -9.65 21.22 -29.40
N GLY A 27 -9.66 20.55 -28.25
CA GLY A 27 -10.68 19.55 -27.91
C GLY A 27 -11.23 19.75 -26.50
N SER A 28 -12.56 19.73 -26.37
CA SER A 28 -13.22 19.85 -25.07
C SER A 28 -13.28 18.50 -24.36
N ILE A 29 -12.67 18.43 -23.18
CA ILE A 29 -12.77 17.29 -22.24
C ILE A 29 -12.92 17.84 -20.82
N HIS A 30 -14.00 17.45 -20.15
CA HIS A 30 -14.32 17.95 -18.82
C HIS A 30 -13.88 16.97 -17.73
N TYR A 31 -12.95 17.40 -16.87
CA TYR A 31 -12.39 16.55 -15.81
C TYR A 31 -13.44 16.04 -14.82
N PHE A 32 -14.54 16.77 -14.63
CA PHE A 32 -15.65 16.39 -13.76
C PHE A 32 -16.59 15.34 -14.37
N ARG A 33 -16.46 15.03 -15.67
CA ARG A 33 -17.19 13.96 -16.38
C ARG A 33 -16.36 12.69 -16.61
N VAL A 34 -15.07 12.74 -16.30
CA VAL A 34 -14.12 11.63 -16.53
C VAL A 34 -13.46 11.27 -15.20
N PRO A 35 -13.50 10.01 -14.74
CA PRO A 35 -12.82 9.60 -13.52
C PRO A 35 -11.33 9.98 -13.55
N LYS A 36 -10.78 10.49 -12.43
CA LYS A 36 -9.39 10.99 -12.35
C LYS A 36 -8.34 10.01 -12.87
N ALA A 37 -8.53 8.71 -12.60
CA ALA A 37 -7.65 7.64 -13.09
C ALA A 37 -7.53 7.58 -14.62
N TYR A 38 -8.50 8.15 -15.34
CA TYR A 38 -8.58 8.14 -16.80
C TYR A 38 -8.22 9.46 -17.47
N TRP A 39 -7.98 10.55 -16.72
CA TRP A 39 -7.59 11.84 -17.30
C TRP A 39 -6.41 11.72 -18.26
N ARG A 40 -5.33 11.03 -17.85
CA ARG A 40 -4.14 10.85 -18.70
C ARG A 40 -4.46 10.12 -20.00
N ASP A 41 -5.27 9.07 -19.94
CA ASP A 41 -5.67 8.32 -21.13
C ASP A 41 -6.44 9.21 -22.12
N ARG A 42 -7.45 9.94 -21.63
CA ARG A 42 -8.29 10.80 -22.49
C ARG A 42 -7.48 11.94 -23.11
N LEU A 43 -6.56 12.54 -22.35
CA LEU A 43 -5.67 13.60 -22.85
C LEU A 43 -4.62 13.08 -23.85
N LEU A 44 -4.09 11.87 -23.65
CA LEU A 44 -3.21 11.23 -24.63
C LEU A 44 -3.95 10.96 -25.95
N LYS A 45 -5.22 10.54 -25.89
CA LYS A 45 -6.06 10.36 -27.07
C LYS A 45 -6.33 11.68 -27.79
N LEU A 46 -6.58 12.76 -27.05
CA LEU A 46 -6.69 14.10 -27.62
C LEU A 46 -5.43 14.49 -28.40
N LYS A 47 -4.26 14.36 -27.77
CA LYS A 47 -2.98 14.66 -28.40
C LYS A 47 -2.71 13.78 -29.62
N ALA A 48 -2.94 12.47 -29.51
CA ALA A 48 -2.72 11.52 -30.59
C ALA A 48 -3.68 11.69 -31.78
N CYS A 49 -4.82 12.36 -31.59
CA CYS A 49 -5.70 12.78 -32.66
C CYS A 49 -5.10 13.93 -33.51
N GLY A 50 -4.05 14.60 -33.01
CA GLY A 50 -3.46 15.78 -33.65
C GLY A 50 -3.99 17.11 -33.12
N LEU A 51 -4.65 17.10 -31.96
CA LEU A 51 -5.05 18.31 -31.24
C LEU A 51 -3.92 18.80 -30.34
N ASN A 52 -3.76 20.11 -30.24
CA ASN A 52 -2.68 20.76 -29.50
C ASN A 52 -3.15 21.52 -28.24
N THR A 53 -4.47 21.67 -28.09
CA THR A 53 -5.06 22.49 -27.02
C THR A 53 -6.21 21.74 -26.36
N LEU A 54 -6.20 21.69 -25.03
CA LEU A 54 -7.32 21.22 -24.21
C LEU A 54 -8.22 22.40 -23.86
N THR A 55 -9.53 22.20 -24.01
CA THR A 55 -10.53 23.12 -23.48
C THR A 55 -11.31 22.46 -22.35
N THR A 56 -11.49 23.16 -21.22
CA THR A 56 -12.32 22.65 -20.13
C THR A 56 -13.05 23.76 -19.38
N TYR A 57 -14.27 23.45 -18.97
CA TYR A 57 -15.05 24.27 -18.03
C TYR A 57 -14.63 24.02 -16.58
N VAL A 58 -15.09 24.91 -15.69
CA VAL A 58 -15.03 24.76 -14.24
C VAL A 58 -16.44 24.80 -13.64
N PRO A 59 -16.95 23.70 -13.05
CA PRO A 59 -18.29 23.62 -12.50
C PRO A 59 -18.34 24.23 -11.08
N TRP A 60 -18.78 25.48 -10.96
CA TRP A 60 -18.86 26.17 -9.68
C TRP A 60 -19.65 25.36 -8.63
N ASN A 61 -20.76 24.75 -9.00
CA ASN A 61 -21.60 23.95 -8.10
C ASN A 61 -20.90 22.74 -7.46
N LEU A 62 -19.88 22.17 -8.10
CA LEU A 62 -19.07 21.10 -7.51
C LEU A 62 -17.93 21.66 -6.64
N HIS A 63 -17.39 22.81 -7.01
CA HIS A 63 -16.33 23.47 -6.25
C HIS A 63 -16.84 24.22 -5.03
N GLU A 64 -18.09 24.66 -5.01
CA GLU A 64 -18.75 25.30 -3.88
C GLU A 64 -20.17 24.73 -3.66
N PRO A 65 -20.28 23.43 -3.31
CA PRO A 65 -21.58 22.77 -3.16
C PRO A 65 -22.39 23.32 -1.98
N GLU A 66 -21.72 23.90 -0.98
CA GLU A 66 -22.29 24.65 0.13
C GLU A 66 -21.59 26.01 0.18
N ARG A 67 -22.33 27.08 0.48
CA ARG A 67 -21.81 28.45 0.48
C ARG A 67 -20.61 28.55 1.42
N GLY A 68 -19.48 29.01 0.89
CA GLY A 68 -18.20 29.14 1.59
C GLY A 68 -17.39 27.85 1.75
N VAL A 69 -17.87 26.70 1.26
CA VAL A 69 -17.16 25.42 1.34
C VAL A 69 -16.56 25.07 -0.01
N TYR A 70 -15.24 25.26 -0.15
CA TYR A 70 -14.55 25.08 -1.41
C TYR A 70 -13.81 23.74 -1.55
N LEU A 71 -14.03 23.00 -2.64
CA LEU A 71 -13.46 21.68 -2.90
C LEU A 71 -12.55 21.67 -4.14
N PHE A 72 -11.26 21.35 -3.96
CA PHE A 72 -10.26 21.30 -5.06
C PHE A 72 -9.33 20.08 -4.94
N GLN A 73 -9.83 18.98 -4.39
CA GLN A 73 -9.06 17.76 -4.14
C GLN A 73 -9.69 16.58 -4.87
N GLU A 74 -8.96 15.46 -4.94
CA GLU A 74 -9.43 14.22 -5.56
C GLU A 74 -9.95 14.44 -6.99
N GLN A 75 -11.20 14.07 -7.27
CA GLN A 75 -11.86 14.22 -8.57
C GLN A 75 -12.03 15.68 -9.02
N LEU A 76 -11.97 16.65 -8.09
CA LEU A 76 -12.11 18.08 -8.35
C LEU A 76 -10.76 18.83 -8.34
N ASP A 77 -9.65 18.09 -8.40
CA ASP A 77 -8.30 18.64 -8.47
C ASP A 77 -8.00 19.16 -9.89
N MET A 78 -8.56 20.32 -10.19
CA MET A 78 -8.38 21.00 -11.47
C MET A 78 -6.92 21.39 -11.72
N GLU A 79 -6.19 21.77 -10.67
CA GLU A 79 -4.78 22.13 -10.79
C GLU A 79 -3.96 20.95 -11.32
N ALA A 80 -4.17 19.75 -10.77
CA ALA A 80 -3.51 18.54 -11.28
C ALA A 80 -3.94 18.20 -12.72
N TYR A 81 -5.22 18.38 -13.06
CA TYR A 81 -5.71 18.14 -14.42
C TYR A 81 -5.05 19.07 -15.45
N ILE A 82 -4.93 20.36 -15.13
CA ILE A 82 -4.29 21.36 -15.99
C ILE A 82 -2.78 21.12 -16.08
N ARG A 83 -2.11 20.82 -14.95
CA ARG A 83 -0.68 20.46 -14.96
C ARG A 83 -0.43 19.23 -15.82
N LEU A 84 -1.29 18.21 -15.72
CA LEU A 84 -1.19 17.01 -16.54
C LEU A 84 -1.32 17.31 -18.05
N ALA A 85 -2.20 18.23 -18.44
CA ALA A 85 -2.27 18.68 -19.83
C ALA A 85 -0.94 19.31 -20.28
N GLY A 86 -0.35 20.18 -19.45
CA GLY A 86 0.95 20.78 -19.71
C GLY A 86 2.09 19.76 -19.78
N GLU A 87 2.14 18.78 -18.87
CA GLU A 87 3.10 17.66 -18.90
C GLU A 87 3.01 16.84 -20.19
N LEU A 88 1.80 16.68 -20.71
CA LEU A 88 1.56 16.00 -21.98
C LEU A 88 1.85 16.90 -23.19
N GLY A 89 2.26 18.16 -23.00
CA GLY A 89 2.54 19.12 -24.07
C GLY A 89 1.29 19.63 -24.78
N LEU A 90 0.17 19.75 -24.05
CA LEU A 90 -1.04 20.41 -24.50
C LEU A 90 -1.11 21.80 -23.89
N TRP A 91 -1.55 22.77 -24.69
CA TRP A 91 -1.98 24.07 -24.17
C TRP A 91 -3.38 23.98 -23.57
N VAL A 92 -3.78 24.96 -22.78
CA VAL A 92 -5.10 24.99 -22.14
C VAL A 92 -5.82 26.30 -22.42
N ILE A 93 -7.07 26.19 -22.87
CA ILE A 93 -8.07 27.27 -22.82
C ILE A 93 -9.02 26.96 -21.68
N LEU A 94 -8.96 27.78 -20.64
CA LEU A 94 -9.76 27.58 -19.43
C LEU A 94 -11.04 28.40 -19.51
N ARG A 95 -12.18 27.78 -19.21
CA ARG A 95 -13.49 28.43 -19.21
C ARG A 95 -14.06 28.42 -17.77
N PRO A 96 -13.64 29.37 -16.92
CA PRO A 96 -13.88 29.31 -15.47
C PRO A 96 -15.33 29.60 -15.03
N GLY A 97 -16.20 30.01 -15.96
CA GLY A 97 -17.58 30.39 -15.64
C GLY A 97 -17.71 31.89 -15.31
N PRO A 98 -18.58 32.28 -14.36
CA PRO A 98 -19.18 31.45 -13.29
C PRO A 98 -20.29 30.51 -13.77
N TYR A 99 -20.96 30.83 -14.88
CA TYR A 99 -21.92 29.96 -15.57
C TYR A 99 -21.24 29.30 -16.77
N ILE A 100 -21.49 28.01 -16.98
CA ILE A 100 -20.85 27.20 -18.02
C ILE A 100 -21.85 26.52 -18.97
N CYS A 101 -23.16 26.58 -18.72
CA CYS A 101 -24.16 25.79 -19.44
C CYS A 101 -23.81 24.28 -19.42
N ALA A 102 -23.16 23.80 -20.49
CA ALA A 102 -22.52 22.50 -20.63
C ALA A 102 -23.43 21.32 -20.34
N GLU A 103 -24.75 21.47 -20.48
CA GLU A 103 -25.73 20.43 -20.19
C GLU A 103 -25.60 19.87 -18.74
N TRP A 104 -25.19 20.74 -17.82
CA TRP A 104 -24.88 20.42 -16.43
C TRP A 104 -25.87 21.10 -15.47
N ASP A 105 -26.14 20.53 -14.29
CA ASP A 105 -27.15 21.08 -13.36
C ASP A 105 -26.97 22.59 -13.12
N LEU A 106 -28.03 23.35 -13.41
CA LEU A 106 -28.10 24.82 -13.33
C LEU A 106 -26.97 25.56 -14.08
N GLY A 107 -26.45 24.95 -15.15
CA GLY A 107 -25.34 25.51 -15.92
C GLY A 107 -24.06 25.63 -15.10
N GLY A 108 -23.86 24.77 -14.10
CA GLY A 108 -22.71 24.84 -13.19
C GLY A 108 -22.86 25.80 -12.03
N LEU A 109 -23.98 26.53 -11.91
CA LEU A 109 -24.22 27.42 -10.78
C LEU A 109 -24.71 26.64 -9.55
N PRO A 110 -24.28 26.99 -8.32
CA PRO A 110 -24.73 26.30 -7.13
C PRO A 110 -26.20 26.59 -6.80
N SER A 111 -26.93 25.55 -6.39
CA SER A 111 -28.38 25.65 -6.12
C SER A 111 -28.72 26.59 -4.96
N TRP A 112 -27.80 26.80 -4.00
CA TRP A 112 -28.02 27.69 -2.87
C TRP A 112 -28.19 29.16 -3.29
N LEU A 113 -27.83 29.53 -4.53
CA LEU A 113 -28.15 30.84 -5.09
C LEU A 113 -29.67 31.07 -5.17
N LEU A 114 -30.43 30.00 -5.42
CA LEU A 114 -31.88 30.05 -5.56
C LEU A 114 -32.64 30.17 -4.22
N GLN A 115 -31.93 30.23 -3.09
CA GLN A 115 -32.56 30.56 -1.80
C GLN A 115 -33.05 32.01 -1.75
N ASP A 116 -32.35 32.88 -2.47
CA ASP A 116 -32.78 34.26 -2.64
C ASP A 116 -33.92 34.35 -3.65
N LYS A 117 -35.13 34.63 -3.17
CA LYS A 117 -36.33 34.78 -4.01
C LYS A 117 -36.24 35.94 -5.01
N LYS A 118 -35.29 36.86 -4.84
CA LYS A 118 -35.03 37.99 -5.75
C LYS A 118 -33.83 37.75 -6.66
N MET A 119 -33.24 36.55 -6.63
CA MET A 119 -32.07 36.21 -7.42
C MET A 119 -32.29 36.49 -8.90
N LYS A 120 -31.29 37.11 -9.52
CA LYS A 120 -31.22 37.33 -10.96
C LYS A 120 -29.87 36.80 -11.44
N LEU A 121 -29.84 35.54 -11.83
CA LEU A 121 -28.62 34.88 -12.25
C LEU A 121 -28.06 35.55 -13.50
N ARG A 122 -26.73 35.61 -13.60
CA ARG A 122 -26.01 36.19 -14.75
C ARG A 122 -26.38 37.66 -15.00
N THR A 123 -26.47 38.46 -13.94
CA THR A 123 -26.69 39.92 -14.00
C THR A 123 -25.82 40.63 -12.95
N THR A 124 -25.81 41.95 -12.93
CA THR A 124 -25.14 42.77 -11.92
C THR A 124 -25.86 42.84 -10.58
N TYR A 125 -26.93 42.04 -10.39
CA TYR A 125 -27.61 41.93 -9.10
C TYR A 125 -26.62 41.62 -7.96
N SER A 126 -26.64 42.46 -6.92
CA SER A 126 -25.61 42.45 -5.86
C SER A 126 -25.48 41.11 -5.16
N GLY A 127 -26.57 40.36 -4.99
CA GLY A 127 -26.54 39.02 -4.41
C GLY A 127 -25.78 38.01 -5.28
N PHE A 128 -25.92 38.12 -6.61
CA PHE A 128 -25.21 37.26 -7.56
C PHE A 128 -23.75 37.67 -7.72
N THR A 129 -23.46 38.95 -7.96
CA THR A 129 -22.09 39.45 -8.15
C THR A 129 -21.23 39.27 -6.89
N SER A 130 -21.81 39.39 -5.70
CA SER A 130 -21.11 39.10 -4.44
C SER A 130 -20.73 37.62 -4.31
N ALA A 131 -21.61 36.71 -4.73
CA ALA A 131 -21.33 35.28 -4.77
C ALA A 131 -20.24 34.94 -5.79
N VAL A 132 -20.32 35.53 -7.00
CA VAL A 132 -19.30 35.35 -8.05
C VAL A 132 -17.93 35.86 -7.58
N ASN A 133 -17.87 37.03 -6.94
CA ASN A 133 -16.63 37.54 -6.37
C ASN A 133 -16.03 36.56 -5.36
N SER A 134 -16.85 36.04 -4.43
CA SER A 134 -16.37 35.08 -3.43
C SER A 134 -15.83 33.80 -4.07
N TYR A 135 -16.51 33.28 -5.09
CA TYR A 135 -16.05 32.13 -5.85
C TYR A 135 -14.72 32.40 -6.56
N PHE A 136 -14.60 33.52 -7.26
CA PHE A 136 -13.38 33.91 -7.95
C PHE A 136 -12.22 34.26 -7.01
N ASP A 137 -12.48 34.79 -5.82
CA ASP A 137 -11.47 34.99 -4.77
C ASP A 137 -10.81 33.66 -4.35
N ASN A 138 -11.51 32.54 -4.51
CA ASN A 138 -10.99 31.21 -4.17
C ASN A 138 -10.46 30.44 -5.39
N LEU A 139 -11.09 30.61 -6.55
CA LEU A 139 -10.72 29.92 -7.79
C LEU A 139 -9.48 30.54 -8.45
N ILE A 140 -9.48 31.87 -8.66
CA ILE A 140 -8.48 32.53 -9.50
C ILE A 140 -7.06 32.41 -8.93
N PRO A 141 -6.81 32.55 -7.61
CA PRO A 141 -5.47 32.34 -7.05
C PRO A 141 -4.86 30.97 -7.35
N ARG A 142 -5.68 29.93 -7.62
CA ARG A 142 -5.23 28.59 -8.02
C ARG A 142 -4.92 28.49 -9.51
N ILE A 143 -5.62 29.26 -10.32
CA ILE A 143 -5.40 29.37 -11.77
C ILE A 143 -4.15 30.21 -12.05
N THR A 144 -3.89 31.24 -11.26
CA THR A 144 -2.82 32.21 -11.51
C THR A 144 -1.46 31.56 -11.78
N PRO A 145 -0.97 30.59 -10.97
CA PRO A 145 0.31 29.91 -11.22
C PRO A 145 0.34 29.03 -12.48
N LEU A 146 -0.80 28.69 -13.05
CA LEU A 146 -0.94 27.79 -14.21
C LEU A 146 -1.04 28.55 -15.55
N GLN A 147 -1.05 29.88 -15.48
CA GLN A 147 -0.96 30.76 -16.65
C GLN A 147 0.40 30.64 -17.35
N PHE A 148 0.40 30.74 -18.67
CA PHE A 148 1.60 30.69 -19.51
C PHE A 148 2.66 31.70 -19.08
N LYS A 149 2.25 32.93 -18.76
CA LYS A 149 3.12 33.99 -18.26
C LYS A 149 3.83 33.61 -16.95
N ASN A 150 3.27 32.68 -16.18
CA ASN A 150 3.83 32.15 -14.94
C ASN A 150 4.46 30.74 -15.12
N GLY A 151 4.60 30.26 -16.36
CA GLY A 151 5.24 28.99 -16.70
C GLY A 151 4.28 27.79 -16.80
N GLY A 152 2.96 28.00 -16.73
CA GLY A 152 1.97 26.95 -16.91
C GLY A 152 1.44 26.81 -18.35
N PRO A 153 0.46 25.93 -18.60
CA PRO A 153 -0.04 25.67 -19.95
C PRO A 153 -1.26 26.52 -20.36
N ILE A 154 -1.83 27.35 -19.48
CA ILE A 154 -3.02 28.15 -19.81
C ILE A 154 -2.64 29.33 -20.69
N ILE A 155 -3.16 29.37 -21.92
CA ILE A 155 -2.85 30.39 -22.94
C ILE A 155 -4.01 31.35 -23.20
N ALA A 156 -5.23 30.98 -22.81
CA ALA A 156 -6.39 31.86 -22.88
C ALA A 156 -7.43 31.50 -21.82
N VAL A 157 -8.25 32.49 -21.44
CA VAL A 157 -9.33 32.35 -20.46
C VAL A 157 -10.62 32.94 -21.01
N GLN A 158 -11.71 32.18 -20.96
CA GLN A 158 -13.01 32.68 -21.41
C GLN A 158 -13.70 33.53 -20.35
N VAL A 159 -14.31 34.63 -20.79
CA VAL A 159 -15.17 35.52 -19.99
C VAL A 159 -16.62 35.08 -20.17
N GLU A 160 -17.26 34.58 -19.12
CA GLU A 160 -18.64 34.07 -19.17
C GLU A 160 -18.80 32.91 -20.17
N ASN A 161 -20.03 32.59 -20.59
CA ASN A 161 -20.33 31.59 -21.60
C ASN A 161 -21.64 31.89 -22.34
N GLU A 162 -21.57 32.13 -23.66
CA GLU A 162 -22.72 32.36 -24.53
C GLU A 162 -23.70 33.40 -23.97
N TYR A 163 -23.18 34.52 -23.46
CA TYR A 163 -24.01 35.52 -22.81
C TYR A 163 -24.99 36.18 -23.78
N GLY A 164 -24.67 36.27 -25.07
CA GLY A 164 -25.55 36.82 -26.10
C GLY A 164 -26.89 36.07 -26.21
N SER A 165 -26.94 34.78 -25.86
CA SER A 165 -28.17 33.99 -25.80
C SER A 165 -29.09 34.33 -24.63
N TYR A 166 -28.60 35.13 -23.67
CA TYR A 166 -29.30 35.51 -22.44
C TYR A 166 -29.47 37.03 -22.33
N ALA A 167 -28.37 37.78 -22.50
CA ALA A 167 -28.26 39.22 -22.73
C ALA A 167 -29.23 40.13 -21.92
N LYS A 168 -29.43 39.83 -20.64
CA LYS A 168 -30.36 40.58 -19.77
C LYS A 168 -29.76 41.87 -19.18
N ASP A 169 -28.43 41.98 -19.13
CA ASP A 169 -27.71 43.06 -18.46
C ASP A 169 -26.40 43.38 -19.19
N GLU A 170 -26.32 44.58 -19.76
CA GLU A 170 -25.18 45.04 -20.56
C GLU A 170 -23.91 45.29 -19.72
N GLN A 171 -24.04 45.52 -18.42
CA GLN A 171 -22.90 45.82 -17.53
C GLN A 171 -22.24 44.56 -16.97
N TYR A 172 -22.93 43.42 -17.02
CA TYR A 172 -22.48 42.19 -16.38
C TYR A 172 -21.20 41.60 -16.99
N LEU A 173 -21.04 41.61 -18.31
CA LEU A 173 -19.82 41.08 -18.94
C LEU A 173 -18.57 41.88 -18.55
N SER A 174 -18.71 43.21 -18.48
CA SER A 174 -17.64 44.09 -17.99
C SER A 174 -17.29 43.75 -16.54
N PHE A 175 -18.27 43.49 -15.68
CA PHE A 175 -18.03 43.04 -14.31
C PHE A 175 -17.24 41.72 -14.27
N ILE A 176 -17.62 40.70 -15.05
CA ILE A 176 -16.90 39.41 -15.06
C ILE A 176 -15.47 39.58 -15.57
N LYS A 177 -15.28 40.36 -16.64
CA LYS A 177 -13.94 40.69 -17.17
C LYS A 177 -13.07 41.33 -16.09
N GLU A 178 -13.56 42.39 -15.43
CA GLU A 178 -12.80 43.07 -14.38
C GLU A 178 -12.56 42.16 -13.17
N ALA A 179 -13.51 41.29 -12.83
CA ALA A 179 -13.36 40.32 -11.75
C ALA A 179 -12.22 39.32 -12.02
N LEU A 180 -12.04 38.88 -13.26
CA LEU A 180 -10.92 38.01 -13.67
C LEU A 180 -9.59 38.77 -13.68
N LEU A 181 -9.55 39.95 -14.29
CA LEU A 181 -8.32 40.76 -14.43
C LEU A 181 -7.78 41.21 -13.08
N SER A 182 -8.63 41.77 -12.22
CA SER A 182 -8.25 42.26 -10.89
C SER A 182 -7.69 41.18 -9.96
N ARG A 183 -7.98 39.90 -10.24
CA ARG A 183 -7.52 38.74 -9.47
C ARG A 183 -6.31 38.03 -10.06
N GLY A 184 -5.74 38.59 -11.13
CA GLY A 184 -4.45 38.15 -11.68
C GLY A 184 -4.53 37.31 -12.95
N ILE A 185 -5.71 37.19 -13.59
CA ILE A 185 -5.76 36.67 -14.96
C ILE A 185 -5.12 37.69 -15.90
N SER A 186 -4.16 37.25 -16.71
CA SER A 186 -3.37 38.10 -17.60
C SER A 186 -3.16 37.52 -19.00
N GLU A 187 -3.65 36.30 -19.25
CA GLU A 187 -3.65 35.67 -20.57
C GLU A 187 -4.74 36.27 -21.48
N LEU A 188 -4.74 35.87 -22.77
CA LEU A 188 -5.74 36.31 -23.73
C LEU A 188 -7.15 36.00 -23.22
N LEU A 189 -7.98 37.04 -23.10
CA LEU A 189 -9.39 36.87 -22.80
C LEU A 189 -10.20 36.69 -24.09
N LEU A 190 -11.19 35.80 -24.05
CA LEU A 190 -12.14 35.61 -25.15
C LEU A 190 -13.60 35.44 -24.65
N THR A 191 -14.57 35.71 -25.52
CA THR A 191 -15.99 35.32 -25.37
C THR A 191 -16.39 34.36 -26.49
N SER A 192 -17.45 33.57 -26.30
CA SER A 192 -17.96 32.63 -27.29
C SER A 192 -19.47 32.71 -27.36
N ASP A 193 -20.02 32.92 -28.56
CA ASP A 193 -21.46 33.03 -28.80
C ASP A 193 -21.84 32.43 -30.15
N ASN A 194 -23.11 32.04 -30.32
CA ASN A 194 -23.65 31.70 -31.63
C ASN A 194 -23.86 32.98 -32.49
N HIS A 195 -24.21 32.80 -33.77
CA HIS A 195 -24.42 33.91 -34.72
C HIS A 195 -25.26 35.06 -34.14
N GLU A 196 -26.42 34.73 -33.57
CA GLU A 196 -27.39 35.71 -33.05
C GLU A 196 -26.86 36.43 -31.80
N GLY A 197 -26.07 35.73 -30.98
CA GLY A 197 -25.52 36.24 -29.74
C GLY A 197 -24.28 37.12 -29.89
N LEU A 198 -23.52 37.02 -31.00
CA LEU A 198 -22.22 37.69 -31.18
C LEU A 198 -22.27 39.20 -30.88
N LYS A 199 -23.33 39.89 -31.30
CA LYS A 199 -23.47 41.34 -31.09
C LYS A 199 -23.63 41.72 -29.62
N CYS A 200 -24.34 40.89 -28.84
CA CYS A 200 -24.70 41.16 -27.45
C CYS A 200 -23.76 40.49 -26.44
N GLY A 201 -23.03 39.45 -26.85
CA GLY A 201 -22.05 38.73 -26.04
C GLY A 201 -20.64 39.35 -26.05
N ARG A 202 -20.45 40.50 -26.72
CA ARG A 202 -19.15 41.17 -26.80
C ARG A 202 -18.82 41.98 -25.55
N VAL A 203 -17.54 42.07 -25.23
CA VAL A 203 -17.00 42.98 -24.20
C VAL A 203 -15.69 43.60 -24.69
N ASP A 204 -15.51 44.89 -24.43
CA ASP A 204 -14.39 45.65 -24.97
C ASP A 204 -13.04 45.07 -24.53
N GLY A 205 -12.09 44.98 -25.48
CA GLY A 205 -10.74 44.46 -25.23
C GLY A 205 -10.63 42.94 -25.15
N VAL A 206 -11.72 42.19 -25.41
CA VAL A 206 -11.76 40.73 -25.37
C VAL A 206 -11.99 40.17 -26.79
N LEU A 207 -11.39 39.03 -27.12
CA LEU A 207 -11.53 38.40 -28.43
C LEU A 207 -12.91 37.72 -28.55
N GLN A 208 -13.64 37.95 -29.64
CA GLN A 208 -14.90 37.25 -29.87
C GLN A 208 -14.63 35.93 -30.62
N THR A 209 -15.40 34.89 -30.32
CA THR A 209 -15.34 33.60 -31.02
C THR A 209 -16.77 33.12 -31.30
N VAL A 210 -16.94 32.24 -32.29
CA VAL A 210 -18.27 31.77 -32.71
C VAL A 210 -18.49 30.29 -32.34
N ASN A 211 -19.73 29.93 -32.02
CA ASN A 211 -20.17 28.56 -31.80
C ASN A 211 -21.13 28.13 -32.93
N LEU A 212 -20.92 26.92 -33.48
CA LEU A 212 -21.71 26.40 -34.59
C LEU A 212 -21.66 24.86 -34.70
N GLN A 213 -22.69 24.27 -35.30
CA GLN A 213 -22.69 22.86 -35.74
C GLN A 213 -22.54 22.72 -37.26
N ARG A 214 -23.10 23.66 -38.01
CA ARG A 214 -23.11 23.67 -39.48
C ARG A 214 -22.43 24.93 -39.97
N LEU A 215 -21.74 24.81 -41.10
CA LEU A 215 -21.13 25.97 -41.74
C LEU A 215 -22.17 26.67 -42.61
N SER A 216 -22.73 27.78 -42.12
CA SER A 216 -23.44 28.72 -42.97
C SER A 216 -22.45 29.75 -43.51
N PHE A 217 -22.67 30.26 -44.73
CA PHE A 217 -21.78 31.25 -45.35
C PHE A 217 -21.69 32.56 -44.53
N GLY A 218 -22.64 32.81 -43.62
CA GLY A 218 -22.76 34.04 -42.84
C GLY A 218 -22.02 34.04 -41.50
N ASP A 219 -21.86 32.92 -40.80
CA ASP A 219 -21.41 32.93 -39.38
C ASP A 219 -19.98 33.41 -39.19
N VAL A 220 -19.06 32.81 -39.94
CA VAL A 220 -17.63 33.15 -39.92
C VAL A 220 -17.39 34.54 -40.50
N GLN A 221 -18.13 34.89 -41.56
CA GLN A 221 -18.04 36.20 -42.21
C GLN A 221 -18.53 37.32 -41.27
N HIS A 222 -19.64 37.09 -40.56
CA HIS A 222 -20.18 38.02 -39.58
C HIS A 222 -19.20 38.27 -38.43
N LEU A 223 -18.54 37.20 -37.93
CA LEU A 223 -17.48 37.35 -36.94
C LEU A 223 -16.31 38.20 -37.46
N ALA A 224 -15.88 37.99 -38.71
CA ALA A 224 -14.80 38.76 -39.33
C ALA A 224 -15.13 40.25 -39.49
N GLU A 225 -16.39 40.58 -39.76
CA GLU A 225 -16.90 41.95 -39.85
C GLU A 225 -16.92 42.66 -38.48
N LEU A 226 -17.24 41.94 -37.41
CA LEU A 226 -17.30 42.49 -36.05
C LEU A 226 -15.91 42.78 -35.45
N GLN A 227 -14.87 42.09 -35.90
CA GLN A 227 -13.50 42.26 -35.40
C GLN A 227 -12.47 42.19 -36.54
N PRO A 228 -12.45 43.21 -37.42
CA PRO A 228 -11.55 43.21 -38.57
C PRO A 228 -10.09 43.14 -38.10
N LYS A 229 -9.28 42.36 -38.82
CA LYS A 229 -7.84 42.13 -38.55
C LYS A 229 -7.53 41.32 -37.27
N LYS A 230 -8.52 40.67 -36.65
CA LYS A 230 -8.32 39.69 -35.58
C LYS A 230 -8.39 38.25 -36.12
N PRO A 231 -7.84 37.24 -35.41
CA PRO A 231 -7.95 35.87 -35.85
C PRO A 231 -9.37 35.34 -35.62
N LEU A 232 -9.79 34.41 -36.46
CA LEU A 232 -11.09 33.76 -36.35
C LEU A 232 -10.94 32.43 -35.62
N MET A 233 -11.89 32.14 -34.73
CA MET A 233 -11.94 30.89 -34.01
C MET A 233 -13.39 30.43 -33.81
N VAL A 234 -13.61 29.14 -34.08
CA VAL A 234 -14.81 28.43 -33.64
C VAL A 234 -14.52 27.83 -32.27
N MET A 235 -15.09 28.39 -31.20
CA MET A 235 -14.82 27.95 -29.82
C MET A 235 -15.64 26.72 -29.45
N GLU A 236 -16.85 26.58 -29.95
CA GLU A 236 -17.59 25.33 -29.87
C GLU A 236 -18.04 24.90 -31.26
N TYR A 237 -17.29 23.97 -31.83
CA TYR A 237 -17.77 23.18 -32.94
C TYR A 237 -18.53 21.97 -32.40
N TRP A 238 -19.85 21.99 -32.49
CA TRP A 238 -20.71 20.94 -31.95
C TRP A 238 -20.59 19.65 -32.77
N SER A 239 -19.66 18.77 -32.36
CA SER A 239 -19.23 17.57 -33.10
C SER A 239 -20.29 16.46 -33.13
N GLY A 240 -21.25 16.53 -32.22
CA GLY A 240 -22.44 15.71 -32.12
C GLY A 240 -23.47 16.45 -31.25
N TRP A 241 -24.23 15.75 -30.42
CA TRP A 241 -25.26 16.37 -29.56
C TRP A 241 -25.58 15.51 -28.33
N PHE A 242 -26.12 16.14 -27.29
CA PHE A 242 -26.57 15.46 -26.06
C PHE A 242 -27.96 14.83 -26.21
N ASP A 243 -28.31 13.90 -25.32
CA ASP A 243 -29.63 13.27 -25.30
C ASP A 243 -30.52 13.77 -24.16
N VAL A 244 -31.83 13.68 -24.38
CA VAL A 244 -32.87 13.90 -23.37
C VAL A 244 -33.72 12.64 -23.20
N TRP A 245 -34.24 12.42 -21.99
CA TRP A 245 -35.05 11.24 -21.72
C TRP A 245 -36.35 11.24 -22.54
N GLY A 246 -36.61 10.14 -23.24
CA GLY A 246 -37.79 9.89 -24.05
C GLY A 246 -37.64 10.21 -25.54
N GLU A 247 -36.48 10.72 -25.97
CA GLU A 247 -36.20 11.02 -27.39
C GLU A 247 -35.19 10.01 -27.99
N PRO A 248 -35.06 9.93 -29.34
CA PRO A 248 -34.03 9.13 -29.99
C PRO A 248 -32.61 9.62 -29.64
N HIS A 249 -31.64 8.70 -29.67
CA HIS A 249 -30.21 9.05 -29.53
C HIS A 249 -29.73 9.88 -30.72
N HIS A 250 -29.05 10.99 -30.46
CA HIS A 250 -28.55 11.88 -31.51
C HIS A 250 -27.25 11.35 -32.11
N VAL A 251 -27.23 11.20 -33.44
CA VAL A 251 -26.05 10.75 -34.19
C VAL A 251 -25.89 11.60 -35.45
N PHE A 252 -24.66 12.01 -35.75
CA PHE A 252 -24.29 12.87 -36.88
C PHE A 252 -23.31 12.16 -37.82
N ALA A 253 -23.44 12.42 -39.11
CA ALA A 253 -22.59 11.80 -40.12
C ALA A 253 -21.14 12.27 -39.98
N ALA A 254 -20.22 11.32 -39.78
CA ALA A 254 -18.80 11.62 -39.62
C ALA A 254 -18.21 12.35 -40.85
N GLN A 255 -18.70 12.07 -42.06
CA GLN A 255 -18.20 12.69 -43.29
C GLN A 255 -18.56 14.18 -43.39
N GLU A 256 -19.75 14.56 -42.93
CA GLU A 256 -20.20 15.96 -42.89
C GLU A 256 -19.32 16.78 -41.95
N MET A 257 -19.04 16.22 -40.76
CA MET A 257 -18.13 16.81 -39.79
C MET A 257 -16.76 17.13 -40.41
N ILE A 258 -16.18 16.16 -41.11
CA ILE A 258 -14.85 16.29 -41.73
C ILE A 258 -14.84 17.33 -42.85
N SER A 259 -15.91 17.43 -43.64
CA SER A 259 -16.05 18.44 -44.68
C SER A 259 -16.01 19.86 -44.09
N ILE A 260 -16.80 20.10 -43.04
CA ILE A 260 -16.87 21.40 -42.36
C ILE A 260 -15.52 21.75 -41.72
N VAL A 261 -14.92 20.80 -41.00
CA VAL A 261 -13.63 21.01 -40.33
C VAL A 261 -12.54 21.33 -41.35
N ARG A 262 -12.48 20.60 -42.47
CA ARG A 262 -11.50 20.88 -43.54
C ARG A 262 -11.66 22.31 -44.07
N GLU A 263 -12.88 22.72 -44.37
CA GLU A 263 -13.15 24.06 -44.90
C GLU A 263 -12.74 25.17 -43.94
N LEU A 264 -12.97 24.99 -42.63
CA LEU A 264 -12.50 25.93 -41.60
C LEU A 264 -10.97 26.00 -41.55
N LEU A 265 -10.30 24.84 -41.52
CA LEU A 265 -8.84 24.77 -41.42
C LEU A 265 -8.14 25.28 -42.67
N ASP A 266 -8.68 25.04 -43.88
CA ASP A 266 -8.15 25.57 -45.15
C ASP A 266 -8.19 27.10 -45.20
N ARG A 267 -9.13 27.72 -44.48
CA ARG A 267 -9.24 29.18 -44.30
C ARG A 267 -8.36 29.72 -43.16
N GLY A 268 -7.59 28.85 -42.49
CA GLY A 268 -6.74 29.24 -41.35
C GLY A 268 -7.50 29.52 -40.06
N ILE A 269 -8.75 29.05 -39.94
CA ILE A 269 -9.61 29.32 -38.79
C ILE A 269 -9.30 28.30 -37.68
N SER A 270 -9.07 28.79 -36.47
CA SER A 270 -8.88 27.94 -35.30
C SER A 270 -10.18 27.28 -34.87
N ILE A 271 -10.11 26.07 -34.30
CA ILE A 271 -11.31 25.28 -33.98
C ILE A 271 -11.14 24.55 -32.65
N ASN A 272 -12.22 24.46 -31.88
CA ASN A 272 -12.32 23.59 -30.71
C ASN A 272 -13.52 22.65 -30.79
N PHE A 273 -13.27 21.34 -30.71
CA PHE A 273 -14.31 20.31 -30.80
C PHE A 273 -15.10 20.24 -29.47
N TYR A 274 -16.40 20.52 -29.53
CA TYR A 274 -17.33 20.39 -28.41
C TYR A 274 -18.38 19.30 -28.71
N MET A 275 -18.31 18.10 -28.15
CA MET A 275 -17.24 17.55 -27.32
C MET A 275 -16.19 16.82 -28.17
N PHE A 276 -14.94 16.83 -27.72
CA PHE A 276 -13.98 15.84 -28.21
C PHE A 276 -14.18 14.50 -27.47
N HIS A 277 -14.41 14.59 -26.16
CA HIS A 277 -14.84 13.49 -25.32
C HIS A 277 -15.81 14.02 -24.27
N GLY A 278 -17.06 13.56 -24.31
CA GLY A 278 -18.08 14.06 -23.40
C GLY A 278 -18.06 13.37 -22.02
N GLY A 279 -17.97 12.04 -21.95
CA GLY A 279 -17.91 11.27 -20.70
C GLY A 279 -19.30 11.04 -20.09
N THR A 280 -19.42 11.19 -18.76
CA THR A 280 -20.66 10.88 -18.02
C THR A 280 -21.05 12.00 -17.05
N ASN A 281 -22.34 12.34 -17.02
CA ASN A 281 -22.97 13.12 -15.96
C ASN A 281 -23.23 12.22 -14.73
N PHE A 282 -22.18 11.94 -13.97
CA PHE A 282 -22.29 11.12 -12.75
C PHE A 282 -23.22 11.75 -11.71
N GLY A 283 -23.80 10.91 -10.86
CA GLY A 283 -24.71 11.34 -9.81
C GLY A 283 -25.94 12.09 -10.33
N PHE A 284 -26.22 13.24 -9.74
CA PHE A 284 -27.39 14.06 -10.07
C PHE A 284 -27.06 15.26 -10.96
N MET A 285 -25.92 15.21 -11.65
CA MET A 285 -25.33 16.38 -12.28
C MET A 285 -25.83 16.69 -13.69
N ASN A 286 -26.70 15.84 -14.26
CA ASN A 286 -27.35 16.16 -15.52
C ASN A 286 -28.16 17.45 -15.37
N GLY A 287 -28.15 18.30 -16.39
CA GLY A 287 -29.09 19.41 -16.45
C GLY A 287 -30.39 19.04 -17.17
N ALA A 288 -31.06 20.10 -17.62
CA ALA A 288 -32.29 20.02 -18.39
C ALA A 288 -32.38 21.20 -19.36
N VAL A 289 -33.25 21.09 -20.35
CA VAL A 289 -33.59 22.18 -21.27
C VAL A 289 -35.06 22.55 -21.13
N ASP A 290 -35.37 23.80 -21.44
CA ASP A 290 -36.74 24.31 -21.51
C ASP A 290 -36.94 25.13 -22.80
N PHE A 291 -37.45 24.46 -23.83
CA PHE A 291 -37.86 25.07 -25.10
C PHE A 291 -39.39 25.08 -25.21
N GLY A 292 -40.06 25.55 -24.17
CA GLY A 292 -41.52 25.54 -24.02
C GLY A 292 -42.07 24.29 -23.32
N THR A 293 -41.22 23.27 -23.11
CA THR A 293 -41.50 22.12 -22.23
C THR A 293 -40.20 21.67 -21.56
N TYR A 294 -40.27 21.33 -20.28
CA TYR A 294 -39.15 20.81 -19.51
C TYR A 294 -38.71 19.42 -20.00
N LYS A 295 -37.42 19.27 -20.30
CA LYS A 295 -36.82 17.99 -20.72
C LYS A 295 -35.52 17.71 -19.97
N PRO A 296 -35.46 16.68 -19.12
CA PRO A 296 -34.23 16.33 -18.41
C PRO A 296 -33.26 15.57 -19.33
N GLN A 297 -31.97 15.88 -19.20
CA GLN A 297 -30.90 15.24 -19.96
C GLN A 297 -30.51 13.88 -19.39
N THR A 298 -29.93 13.03 -20.21
CA THR A 298 -29.46 11.70 -19.81
C THR A 298 -28.21 11.76 -18.93
N SER A 299 -27.92 10.65 -18.24
CA SER A 299 -26.66 10.52 -17.48
C SER A 299 -25.46 10.30 -18.39
N GLY A 300 -25.62 9.52 -19.46
CA GLY A 300 -24.59 9.40 -20.48
C GLY A 300 -24.39 10.75 -21.17
N TYR A 301 -23.13 11.15 -21.32
CA TYR A 301 -22.72 12.33 -22.06
C TYR A 301 -21.76 11.93 -23.19
N ASP A 302 -22.09 10.84 -23.89
CA ASP A 302 -21.34 10.32 -25.03
C ASP A 302 -21.19 11.39 -26.14
N TYR A 303 -22.28 12.15 -26.35
CA TYR A 303 -22.37 13.28 -27.27
C TYR A 303 -22.22 12.90 -28.76
N ASP A 304 -22.11 11.62 -29.11
CA ASP A 304 -21.64 11.17 -30.42
C ASP A 304 -20.30 11.84 -30.79
N ALA A 305 -19.44 11.98 -29.78
CA ALA A 305 -18.14 12.63 -29.89
C ALA A 305 -17.11 11.73 -30.62
N PRO A 306 -15.95 12.27 -31.03
CA PRO A 306 -14.82 11.46 -31.49
C PRO A 306 -14.44 10.32 -30.53
N LEU A 307 -14.54 10.54 -29.22
CA LEU A 307 -14.42 9.47 -28.22
C LEU A 307 -15.77 9.21 -27.55
N THR A 308 -16.17 7.94 -27.47
CA THR A 308 -17.39 7.50 -26.78
C THR A 308 -17.39 7.84 -25.28
N GLU A 309 -18.50 7.61 -24.57
CA GLU A 309 -18.63 7.75 -23.11
C GLU A 309 -17.50 7.04 -22.34
N SER A 310 -17.13 5.81 -22.72
CA SER A 310 -16.03 5.07 -22.09
C SER A 310 -14.64 5.46 -22.61
N GLY A 311 -14.55 6.33 -23.63
CA GLY A 311 -13.30 6.78 -24.22
C GLY A 311 -12.77 5.90 -25.36
N ASP A 312 -13.62 5.07 -25.96
CA ASP A 312 -13.28 4.27 -27.14
C ASP A 312 -13.23 5.13 -28.41
N TYR A 313 -12.40 4.73 -29.38
CA TYR A 313 -12.29 5.40 -30.68
C TYR A 313 -13.53 5.16 -31.55
N THR A 314 -14.00 6.21 -32.21
CA THR A 314 -15.09 6.13 -33.20
C THR A 314 -14.57 6.36 -34.63
N THR A 315 -15.45 6.16 -35.61
CA THR A 315 -15.16 6.55 -37.00
C THR A 315 -14.82 8.04 -37.11
N LYS A 316 -15.46 8.91 -36.32
CA LYS A 316 -15.15 10.35 -36.27
C LYS A 316 -13.70 10.59 -35.84
N TYR A 317 -13.22 9.89 -34.81
CA TYR A 317 -11.82 10.01 -34.36
C TYR A 317 -10.83 9.67 -35.47
N HIS A 318 -11.02 8.54 -36.14
CA HIS A 318 -10.07 8.10 -37.17
C HIS A 318 -10.04 9.03 -38.38
N LEU A 319 -11.20 9.49 -38.85
CA LEU A 319 -11.27 10.44 -39.95
C LEU A 319 -10.69 11.80 -39.55
N LEU A 320 -10.99 12.27 -38.33
CA LEU A 320 -10.47 13.53 -37.82
C LEU A 320 -8.95 13.48 -37.68
N ARG A 321 -8.39 12.41 -37.11
CA ARG A 321 -6.94 12.19 -37.01
C ARG A 321 -6.26 12.22 -38.38
N ASN A 322 -6.86 11.57 -39.38
CA ASN A 322 -6.32 11.56 -40.75
C ASN A 322 -6.31 12.96 -41.36
N LEU A 323 -7.36 13.76 -41.13
CA LEU A 323 -7.40 15.16 -41.56
C LEU A 323 -6.35 15.99 -40.82
N LEU A 324 -6.33 15.96 -39.49
CA LEU A 324 -5.43 16.80 -38.68
C LEU A 324 -3.95 16.49 -38.90
N ARG A 325 -3.61 15.28 -39.37
CA ARG A 325 -2.24 14.95 -39.79
C ARG A 325 -1.71 15.89 -40.88
N THR A 326 -2.57 16.43 -41.76
CA THR A 326 -2.14 17.34 -42.83
C THR A 326 -1.91 18.78 -42.37
N TYR A 327 -2.40 19.15 -41.18
CA TYR A 327 -2.26 20.51 -40.62
C TYR A 327 -1.25 20.58 -39.48
N ASN A 328 -0.77 19.45 -38.97
CA ASN A 328 0.30 19.40 -37.97
C ASN A 328 1.68 19.46 -38.63
N LYS A 329 2.54 20.35 -38.16
CA LYS A 329 3.93 20.46 -38.62
C LYS A 329 4.80 19.31 -38.11
N GLU A 330 4.45 18.75 -36.96
CA GLU A 330 5.14 17.61 -36.35
C GLU A 330 4.35 16.31 -36.56
N PRO A 331 5.03 15.15 -36.65
CA PRO A 331 4.36 13.86 -36.71
C PRO A 331 3.47 13.64 -35.48
N ILE A 332 2.19 13.36 -35.72
CA ILE A 332 1.25 13.03 -34.63
C ILE A 332 1.59 11.66 -34.03
N SER A 333 1.58 11.57 -32.69
CA SER A 333 1.85 10.32 -31.97
C SER A 333 0.82 9.24 -32.27
N GLU A 334 1.21 7.98 -32.07
CA GLU A 334 0.27 6.86 -32.16
C GLU A 334 -0.74 6.88 -30.99
N PRO A 335 -2.01 6.52 -31.27
CA PRO A 335 -3.04 6.45 -30.24
C PRO A 335 -2.72 5.36 -29.21
N PRO A 336 -2.99 5.57 -27.92
CA PRO A 336 -2.85 4.53 -26.90
C PRO A 336 -3.75 3.32 -27.19
N ALA A 337 -3.44 2.17 -26.59
CA ALA A 337 -4.22 0.95 -26.76
C ALA A 337 -5.67 1.14 -26.26
N VAL A 338 -6.61 0.48 -26.94
CA VAL A 338 -8.03 0.46 -26.53
C VAL A 338 -8.14 -0.24 -25.18
N GLN A 339 -8.90 0.36 -24.25
CA GLN A 339 -9.14 -0.21 -22.93
C GLN A 339 -10.10 -1.40 -23.08
N SER A 340 -9.76 -2.54 -22.46
CA SER A 340 -10.63 -3.70 -22.47
C SER A 340 -11.88 -3.44 -21.63
N ARG A 341 -13.04 -3.94 -22.07
CA ARG A 341 -14.29 -3.97 -21.30
C ARG A 341 -14.64 -5.40 -20.95
N ARG A 342 -15.34 -5.59 -19.84
CA ARG A 342 -15.75 -6.92 -19.39
C ARG A 342 -17.24 -6.97 -19.07
N ALA A 343 -17.90 -8.04 -19.52
CA ALA A 343 -19.18 -8.44 -18.99
C ALA A 343 -18.94 -9.25 -17.72
N TYR A 344 -19.52 -8.82 -16.60
CA TYR A 344 -19.51 -9.57 -15.35
C TYR A 344 -20.80 -10.39 -15.22
N GLU A 345 -20.79 -11.35 -14.32
CA GLU A 345 -21.98 -12.15 -14.01
C GLU A 345 -23.14 -11.27 -13.51
N PRO A 346 -24.40 -11.63 -13.80
CA PRO A 346 -25.56 -10.89 -13.34
C PRO A 346 -25.60 -10.78 -11.81
N VAL A 347 -25.82 -9.57 -11.29
CA VAL A 347 -25.99 -9.35 -9.85
C VAL A 347 -27.40 -9.74 -9.44
N VAL A 348 -27.52 -10.70 -8.53
CA VAL A 348 -28.79 -11.03 -7.89
C VAL A 348 -29.04 -10.05 -6.76
N VAL A 349 -30.15 -9.31 -6.86
CA VAL A 349 -30.64 -8.47 -5.77
C VAL A 349 -31.25 -9.37 -4.70
N SER A 350 -30.62 -9.43 -3.55
CA SER A 350 -30.99 -10.35 -2.46
C SER A 350 -31.79 -9.66 -1.35
N HIS A 351 -31.62 -8.34 -1.21
CA HIS A 351 -32.24 -7.57 -0.13
C HIS A 351 -32.81 -6.24 -0.61
N TYR A 352 -33.80 -5.74 0.12
CA TYR A 352 -34.35 -4.40 -0.08
C TYR A 352 -34.72 -3.73 1.25
N ILE A 353 -34.89 -2.41 1.20
CA ILE A 353 -35.47 -1.60 2.27
C ILE A 353 -36.46 -0.61 1.64
N SER A 354 -37.65 -0.48 2.22
CA SER A 354 -38.69 0.39 1.68
C SER A 354 -38.34 1.87 1.87
N LEU A 355 -38.86 2.75 1.01
CA LEU A 355 -38.75 4.20 1.20
C LEU A 355 -39.12 4.63 2.62
N TRP A 356 -40.19 4.09 3.17
CA TRP A 356 -40.72 4.48 4.48
C TRP A 356 -39.76 4.15 5.63
N GLU A 357 -39.11 2.99 5.56
CA GLU A 357 -38.07 2.60 6.52
C GLU A 357 -36.80 3.43 6.34
N THR A 358 -36.56 4.01 5.16
CA THR A 358 -35.40 4.88 4.94
C THR A 358 -35.56 6.28 5.52
N LEU A 359 -36.77 6.68 5.95
CA LEU A 359 -36.99 8.01 6.51
C LEU A 359 -36.20 8.25 7.81
N GLN A 360 -35.88 7.19 8.55
CA GLN A 360 -34.96 7.26 9.70
C GLN A 360 -33.51 7.58 9.32
N CYS A 361 -33.14 7.44 8.05
CA CYS A 361 -31.84 7.82 7.52
C CYS A 361 -31.78 9.30 7.12
N ALA A 362 -32.92 9.99 7.02
CA ALA A 362 -32.95 11.44 6.87
C ALA A 362 -32.43 12.08 8.15
N GLU A 363 -31.51 13.04 8.02
CA GLU A 363 -30.90 13.71 9.19
C GLU A 363 -31.90 14.54 9.99
N THR A 364 -32.88 15.10 9.30
CA THR A 364 -33.82 16.07 9.85
C THR A 364 -35.18 15.96 9.17
N HIS A 365 -36.22 16.04 10.00
CA HIS A 365 -37.62 16.15 9.61
C HIS A 365 -38.08 17.58 9.91
N PHE A 366 -38.76 18.20 8.94
CA PHE A 366 -39.16 19.61 9.03
C PHE A 366 -40.68 19.74 8.98
N ARG A 367 -41.24 20.64 9.77
CA ARG A 367 -42.66 20.99 9.73
C ARG A 367 -42.85 22.46 9.39
N ALA A 368 -43.78 22.74 8.48
CA ALA A 368 -44.20 24.09 8.14
C ALA A 368 -45.67 24.10 7.71
N ASP A 369 -46.35 25.23 7.84
CA ASP A 369 -47.73 25.35 7.35
C ASP A 369 -47.81 25.29 5.83
N ASP A 370 -46.83 25.87 5.14
CA ASP A 370 -46.72 25.88 3.68
C ASP A 370 -45.60 24.92 3.22
N PRO A 371 -45.71 24.34 2.00
CA PRO A 371 -44.62 23.55 1.44
C PRO A 371 -43.39 24.43 1.15
N ILE A 372 -42.19 23.89 1.44
CA ILE A 372 -40.91 24.58 1.24
C ILE A 372 -40.15 23.91 0.10
N SER A 373 -39.59 24.69 -0.83
CA SER A 373 -38.75 24.17 -1.92
C SER A 373 -37.46 23.54 -1.38
N MET A 374 -36.86 22.64 -2.14
CA MET A 374 -35.67 21.89 -1.75
C MET A 374 -34.53 22.80 -1.30
N GLU A 375 -34.28 23.89 -2.01
CA GLU A 375 -33.21 24.85 -1.71
C GLU A 375 -33.47 25.63 -0.41
N ASN A 376 -34.73 25.80 -0.01
CA ASN A 376 -35.12 26.54 1.18
C ASN A 376 -35.33 25.65 2.41
N LEU A 377 -35.19 24.32 2.27
CA LEU A 377 -35.22 23.43 3.42
C LEU A 377 -34.10 23.82 4.40
N PRO A 378 -34.34 23.81 5.72
CA PRO A 378 -33.29 24.05 6.72
C PRO A 378 -32.39 22.82 6.90
N ALA A 379 -31.85 22.32 5.79
CA ALA A 379 -30.92 21.19 5.67
C ALA A 379 -29.52 21.68 5.29
N ASN A 380 -28.51 20.81 5.46
CA ASN A 380 -27.12 21.07 5.02
C ASN A 380 -26.56 22.42 5.52
N HIS A 381 -26.63 22.66 6.82
CA HIS A 381 -26.19 23.93 7.44
C HIS A 381 -26.91 25.17 6.87
N ASN A 382 -28.21 25.05 6.59
CA ASN A 382 -29.04 26.07 5.93
C ASN A 382 -28.65 26.39 4.47
N ASN A 383 -27.91 25.51 3.78
CA ASN A 383 -27.70 25.62 2.33
C ASN A 383 -28.80 24.95 1.50
N GLY A 384 -29.79 24.32 2.15
CA GLY A 384 -30.85 23.61 1.47
C GLY A 384 -30.44 22.25 0.96
N GLN A 385 -31.36 21.59 0.27
CA GLN A 385 -31.13 20.35 -0.45
C GLN A 385 -30.88 20.64 -1.93
N SER A 386 -29.64 20.41 -2.38
CA SER A 386 -29.28 20.65 -3.78
C SER A 386 -29.82 19.58 -4.73
N TYR A 387 -29.77 18.31 -4.35
CA TYR A 387 -30.00 17.17 -5.24
C TYR A 387 -30.82 16.07 -4.57
N GLY A 388 -31.21 15.05 -5.34
CA GLY A 388 -31.91 13.87 -4.83
C GLY A 388 -33.43 14.01 -4.80
N TYR A 389 -34.05 13.50 -3.74
CA TYR A 389 -35.49 13.38 -3.58
C TYR A 389 -35.97 14.09 -2.31
N THR A 390 -37.21 14.55 -2.30
CA THR A 390 -37.82 15.18 -1.13
C THR A 390 -39.20 14.61 -0.92
N LEU A 391 -39.47 14.12 0.29
CA LEU A 391 -40.80 13.63 0.65
C LEU A 391 -41.58 14.71 1.38
N TYR A 392 -42.76 15.07 0.88
CA TYR A 392 -43.72 15.97 1.53
C TYR A 392 -44.91 15.17 2.01
N GLN A 393 -45.34 15.34 3.25
CA GLN A 393 -46.49 14.65 3.84
C GLN A 393 -47.45 15.63 4.50
N THR A 394 -48.74 15.40 4.35
CA THR A 394 -49.80 16.14 5.06
C THR A 394 -51.01 15.24 5.24
N ASP A 395 -51.86 15.56 6.21
CA ASP A 395 -53.07 14.80 6.51
C ASP A 395 -54.28 15.40 5.80
N ILE A 396 -55.13 14.54 5.22
CA ILE A 396 -56.33 14.92 4.49
C ILE A 396 -57.57 14.21 5.06
N TYR A 397 -58.71 14.89 5.00
CA TYR A 397 -59.99 14.41 5.56
C TYR A 397 -61.06 14.13 4.49
N SER A 398 -60.78 14.42 3.22
CA SER A 398 -61.68 14.20 2.09
C SER A 398 -60.93 13.63 0.88
N GLY A 399 -61.68 13.14 -0.11
CA GLY A 399 -61.16 12.78 -1.44
C GLY A 399 -61.58 13.82 -2.48
N GLY A 400 -61.06 13.71 -3.70
CA GLY A 400 -61.35 14.65 -4.77
C GLY A 400 -60.16 14.84 -5.73
N ASP A 401 -60.20 15.92 -6.50
CA ASP A 401 -59.14 16.25 -7.45
C ASP A 401 -57.97 16.95 -6.73
N LEU A 402 -56.82 16.27 -6.65
CA LEU A 402 -55.54 16.87 -6.26
C LEU A 402 -54.94 17.57 -7.48
N ASN A 403 -54.64 18.86 -7.36
CA ASN A 403 -54.10 19.68 -8.43
C ASN A 403 -52.81 20.36 -7.98
N SER A 404 -51.70 20.09 -8.67
CA SER A 404 -50.38 20.65 -8.38
C SER A 404 -50.23 22.12 -8.77
N ARG A 405 -51.11 22.65 -9.64
CA ARG A 405 -51.02 24.02 -10.18
C ARG A 405 -49.63 24.35 -10.77
N ASN A 406 -48.98 23.34 -11.34
CA ASN A 406 -47.61 23.42 -11.85
C ASN A 406 -46.54 23.76 -10.79
N HIS A 407 -46.79 23.48 -9.51
CA HIS A 407 -45.83 23.70 -8.42
C HIS A 407 -44.96 22.48 -8.08
N VAL A 408 -45.09 21.37 -8.83
CA VAL A 408 -44.26 20.17 -8.67
C VAL A 408 -43.07 20.23 -9.61
N HIS A 409 -41.88 20.46 -9.06
CA HIS A 409 -40.64 20.56 -9.83
C HIS A 409 -39.68 19.41 -9.44
N ASP A 410 -39.51 18.34 -10.21
CA ASP A 410 -39.99 18.14 -11.60
C ASP A 410 -41.03 17.03 -11.74
N ARG A 411 -41.01 16.07 -10.82
CA ARG A 411 -41.90 14.91 -10.85
C ARG A 411 -42.16 14.39 -9.45
N ALA A 412 -43.43 14.17 -9.09
CA ALA A 412 -43.84 13.62 -7.81
C ALA A 412 -44.59 12.29 -7.98
N LEU A 413 -44.24 11.30 -7.17
CA LEU A 413 -45.08 10.13 -6.93
C LEU A 413 -46.06 10.45 -5.79
N VAL A 414 -47.35 10.20 -6.01
CA VAL A 414 -48.43 10.53 -5.07
C VAL A 414 -48.89 9.27 -4.35
N PHE A 415 -48.88 9.28 -3.02
CA PHE A 415 -49.28 8.17 -2.17
C PHE A 415 -50.38 8.56 -1.19
N ILE A 416 -51.29 7.63 -0.92
CA ILE A 416 -52.25 7.69 0.19
C ILE A 416 -51.99 6.50 1.10
N ASP A 417 -51.74 6.77 2.38
CA ASP A 417 -51.46 5.73 3.38
C ASP A 417 -50.41 4.71 2.91
N ARG A 418 -49.38 5.24 2.21
CA ARG A 418 -48.23 4.51 1.61
C ARG A 418 -48.52 3.73 0.34
N GLU A 419 -49.75 3.74 -0.18
CA GLU A 419 -50.11 3.17 -1.48
C GLU A 419 -49.99 4.18 -2.62
N LEU A 420 -49.35 3.79 -3.73
CA LEU A 420 -49.16 4.66 -4.89
C LEU A 420 -50.48 4.83 -5.66
N ILE A 421 -50.95 6.07 -5.82
CA ILE A 421 -52.20 6.39 -6.52
C ILE A 421 -52.01 7.15 -7.83
N GLY A 422 -50.84 7.76 -8.07
CA GLY A 422 -50.59 8.51 -9.29
C GLY A 422 -49.24 9.20 -9.35
N VAL A 423 -49.04 9.95 -10.44
CA VAL A 423 -47.82 10.73 -10.71
C VAL A 423 -48.23 12.14 -11.10
N LEU A 424 -47.55 13.14 -10.54
CA LEU A 424 -47.64 14.53 -10.96
C LEU A 424 -46.32 14.93 -11.62
N ASP A 425 -46.38 15.57 -12.78
CA ASP A 425 -45.24 16.11 -13.51
C ASP A 425 -45.70 17.24 -14.43
N TYR A 426 -44.79 17.80 -15.23
CA TYR A 426 -45.12 18.89 -16.16
C TYR A 426 -46.24 18.55 -17.16
N ARG A 427 -46.49 17.27 -17.46
CA ARG A 427 -47.60 16.83 -18.35
C ARG A 427 -48.88 16.52 -17.57
N THR A 428 -48.75 16.03 -16.34
CA THR A 428 -49.85 15.54 -15.50
C THR A 428 -49.98 16.38 -14.24
N GLN A 429 -50.93 17.32 -14.24
CA GLN A 429 -51.13 18.26 -13.13
C GLN A 429 -52.23 17.86 -12.15
N ARG A 430 -52.96 16.77 -12.42
CA ARG A 430 -54.11 16.33 -11.62
C ARG A 430 -54.07 14.83 -11.34
N VAL A 431 -54.38 14.45 -10.11
CA VAL A 431 -54.55 13.05 -9.67
C VAL A 431 -55.83 12.96 -8.84
N LYS A 432 -56.65 11.93 -9.09
CA LYS A 432 -57.87 11.69 -8.30
C LYS A 432 -57.55 10.96 -7.01
N ILE A 433 -57.95 11.52 -5.89
CA ILE A 433 -57.85 10.90 -4.56
C ILE A 433 -59.19 10.24 -4.22
N PRO A 434 -59.23 8.92 -3.91
CA PRO A 434 -60.46 8.23 -3.50
C PRO A 434 -61.11 8.89 -2.27
N HIS A 435 -62.43 8.88 -2.15
CA HIS A 435 -63.11 9.39 -0.94
C HIS A 435 -62.90 8.43 0.26
N SER A 436 -62.72 9.00 1.46
CA SER A 436 -62.73 8.26 2.74
C SER A 436 -63.42 9.10 3.82
N LYS A 437 -63.92 8.43 4.87
CA LYS A 437 -64.48 9.05 6.09
C LYS A 437 -63.45 9.18 7.22
N SER A 438 -62.26 8.61 7.06
CA SER A 438 -61.16 8.66 8.03
C SER A 438 -60.07 9.63 7.58
N GLU A 439 -59.31 10.15 8.55
CA GLU A 439 -58.04 10.84 8.29
C GLU A 439 -57.07 9.90 7.56
N ARG A 440 -56.35 10.44 6.58
CA ARG A 440 -55.36 9.72 5.77
C ARG A 440 -54.16 10.59 5.51
N THR A 441 -52.98 9.98 5.37
CA THR A 441 -51.76 10.71 5.07
C THR A 441 -51.51 10.73 3.56
N LEU A 442 -51.53 11.94 2.98
CA LEU A 442 -51.06 12.20 1.63
C LEU A 442 -49.54 12.37 1.65
N SER A 443 -48.83 11.61 0.81
CA SER A 443 -47.38 11.74 0.64
C SER A 443 -47.01 12.01 -0.81
N LEU A 444 -46.08 12.93 -1.04
CA LEU A 444 -45.58 13.34 -2.34
C LEU A 444 -44.05 13.15 -2.35
N LEU A 445 -43.55 12.11 -3.02
CA LEU A 445 -42.11 11.93 -3.22
C LEU A 445 -41.69 12.67 -4.48
N VAL A 446 -41.10 13.85 -4.32
CA VAL A 446 -40.68 14.73 -5.42
C VAL A 446 -39.22 14.46 -5.78
N GLU A 447 -38.95 14.27 -7.06
CA GLU A 447 -37.63 14.08 -7.63
C GLU A 447 -37.18 15.35 -8.37
N ASN A 448 -36.00 15.87 -7.99
CA ASN A 448 -35.28 16.82 -8.83
C ASN A 448 -34.65 16.05 -10.00
N CYS A 449 -35.15 16.25 -11.21
CA CYS A 449 -34.70 15.55 -12.42
C CYS A 449 -33.52 16.25 -13.13
N GLY A 450 -33.08 17.41 -12.61
CA GLY A 450 -32.05 18.27 -13.17
C GLY A 450 -32.59 19.69 -13.35
N ARG A 451 -31.84 20.70 -12.92
CA ARG A 451 -32.16 22.12 -13.17
C ARG A 451 -31.89 22.48 -14.62
N VAL A 452 -32.76 23.33 -15.18
CA VAL A 452 -32.54 23.88 -16.52
C VAL A 452 -31.20 24.61 -16.52
N ASN A 453 -30.42 24.39 -17.58
CA ASN A 453 -29.05 24.89 -17.69
C ASN A 453 -28.86 25.92 -18.80
N TYR A 454 -29.91 26.24 -19.56
CA TYR A 454 -29.85 27.17 -20.69
C TYR A 454 -31.12 28.02 -20.77
N GLY A 455 -30.98 29.26 -21.23
CA GLY A 455 -32.10 30.15 -21.52
C GLY A 455 -32.69 30.90 -20.32
N PRO A 456 -33.85 31.55 -20.49
CA PRO A 456 -34.39 32.49 -19.50
C PRO A 456 -34.98 31.84 -18.25
N ALA A 457 -35.20 30.52 -18.27
CA ALA A 457 -35.82 29.77 -17.17
C ALA A 457 -34.91 29.57 -15.95
N LEU A 458 -33.62 29.94 -16.03
CA LEU A 458 -32.60 29.74 -14.99
C LEU A 458 -33.00 30.27 -13.61
N ASP A 459 -33.61 31.46 -13.56
CA ASP A 459 -34.00 32.12 -12.30
C ASP A 459 -35.12 31.35 -11.56
N ASN A 460 -35.89 30.54 -12.28
CA ASN A 460 -37.08 29.84 -11.78
C ASN A 460 -36.85 28.33 -11.55
N GLN A 461 -35.62 27.93 -11.21
CA GLN A 461 -35.23 26.52 -11.09
C GLN A 461 -35.21 25.97 -9.65
N GLN A 462 -35.98 26.57 -8.74
CA GLN A 462 -36.26 25.94 -7.45
C GLN A 462 -36.97 24.60 -7.67
N LYS A 463 -36.59 23.59 -6.87
CA LYS A 463 -37.08 22.20 -7.00
C LYS A 463 -37.89 21.77 -5.78
N GLY A 464 -38.59 20.65 -5.88
CA GLY A 464 -39.53 20.18 -4.86
C GLY A 464 -40.92 20.76 -5.09
N LEU A 465 -41.57 21.16 -4.00
CA LEU A 465 -42.83 21.92 -4.06
C LEU A 465 -42.54 23.42 -3.93
N ILE A 466 -42.80 24.18 -4.98
CA ILE A 466 -42.49 25.62 -5.05
C ILE A 466 -43.68 26.52 -4.68
N GLY A 467 -44.84 25.93 -4.39
CA GLY A 467 -46.08 26.65 -4.07
C GLY A 467 -47.18 25.69 -3.60
N ASP A 468 -48.37 26.26 -3.35
CA ASP A 468 -49.50 25.52 -2.81
C ASP A 468 -50.00 24.43 -3.77
N ILE A 469 -50.23 23.23 -3.23
CA ILE A 469 -51.00 22.17 -3.89
C ILE A 469 -52.42 22.18 -3.33
N THR A 470 -53.41 21.99 -4.20
CA THR A 470 -54.83 22.07 -3.81
C THR A 470 -55.54 20.74 -3.91
N LEU A 471 -56.45 20.46 -2.97
CA LEU A 471 -57.41 19.37 -3.04
C LEU A 471 -58.81 19.98 -3.13
N GLN A 472 -59.54 19.70 -4.22
CA GLN A 472 -60.81 20.38 -4.53
C GLN A 472 -60.69 21.91 -4.47
N ASP A 473 -59.62 22.46 -5.06
CA ASP A 473 -59.28 23.88 -5.08
C ASP A 473 -58.97 24.55 -3.72
N VAL A 474 -58.93 23.77 -2.63
CA VAL A 474 -58.48 24.23 -1.30
C VAL A 474 -56.99 23.93 -1.11
N PRO A 475 -56.15 24.93 -0.77
CA PRO A 475 -54.74 24.71 -0.45
C PRO A 475 -54.52 23.76 0.73
N LEU A 476 -53.66 22.77 0.52
CA LEU A 476 -53.19 21.89 1.58
C LEU A 476 -52.18 22.63 2.46
N LYS A 477 -52.18 22.35 3.76
CA LYS A 477 -51.32 22.98 4.77
C LYS A 477 -50.68 21.94 5.69
N LYS A 478 -49.82 22.38 6.62
CA LYS A 478 -49.18 21.56 7.67
C LYS A 478 -48.32 20.43 7.12
N PHE A 479 -47.37 20.76 6.27
CA PHE A 479 -46.47 19.80 5.65
C PHE A 479 -45.36 19.32 6.60
N SER A 480 -45.13 18.01 6.58
CA SER A 480 -43.94 17.33 7.08
C SER A 480 -43.01 17.00 5.91
N MET A 481 -41.73 17.40 5.98
CA MET A 481 -40.79 17.31 4.86
C MET A 481 -39.53 16.54 5.27
N TYR A 482 -39.06 15.64 4.39
CA TYR A 482 -37.85 14.84 4.59
C TYR A 482 -36.85 15.08 3.45
N CYS A 483 -35.62 15.45 3.84
CA CYS A 483 -34.50 15.61 2.92
C CYS A 483 -33.86 14.26 2.61
N LEU A 484 -33.94 13.82 1.34
CA LEU A 484 -33.32 12.59 0.84
C LEU A 484 -32.28 12.93 -0.23
N ASP A 485 -31.20 13.57 0.20
CA ASP A 485 -30.14 14.11 -0.67
C ASP A 485 -29.24 13.05 -1.34
N MET A 486 -29.31 11.81 -0.84
CA MET A 486 -28.44 10.69 -1.20
C MET A 486 -26.93 11.01 -1.12
N LYS A 487 -26.54 11.95 -0.25
CA LYS A 487 -25.12 12.18 0.06
C LYS A 487 -24.51 10.92 0.67
N THR A 488 -23.19 10.84 0.66
CA THR A 488 -22.44 9.72 1.26
C THR A 488 -22.83 9.46 2.71
N SER A 489 -23.19 10.50 3.48
CA SER A 489 -23.71 10.36 4.85
C SER A 489 -25.04 9.60 4.90
N PHE A 490 -25.99 9.96 4.02
CA PHE A 490 -27.27 9.24 3.88
C PHE A 490 -27.05 7.79 3.47
N ILE A 491 -26.26 7.54 2.44
CA ILE A 491 -25.97 6.17 1.94
C ILE A 491 -25.30 5.31 3.02
N ASN A 492 -24.40 5.89 3.83
CA ASN A 492 -23.77 5.17 4.93
C ASN A 492 -24.78 4.81 6.04
N ARG A 493 -25.71 5.71 6.39
CA ARG A 493 -26.79 5.41 7.35
C ARG A 493 -27.78 4.39 6.82
N LEU A 494 -28.05 4.41 5.52
CA LEU A 494 -28.89 3.43 4.84
C LEU A 494 -28.27 2.03 4.93
N ARG A 495 -26.96 1.92 4.70
CA ARG A 495 -26.23 0.65 4.79
C ARG A 495 -26.25 0.01 6.18
N SER A 496 -26.32 0.82 7.23
CA SER A 496 -26.41 0.31 8.61
C SER A 496 -27.83 -0.08 9.03
N GLN A 497 -28.84 0.15 8.20
CA GLN A 497 -30.21 -0.29 8.51
C GLN A 497 -30.37 -1.80 8.37
N GLN A 498 -31.44 -2.32 8.97
CA GLN A 498 -31.85 -3.70 8.76
C GLN A 498 -32.47 -3.84 7.36
N TRP A 499 -31.88 -4.69 6.53
CA TRP A 499 -32.38 -5.00 5.20
C TRP A 499 -33.22 -6.28 5.23
N ILE A 500 -34.27 -6.33 4.41
CA ILE A 500 -35.22 -7.45 4.34
C ILE A 500 -34.91 -8.27 3.08
N SER A 501 -34.89 -9.60 3.19
CA SER A 501 -34.69 -10.48 2.03
C SER A 501 -35.85 -10.36 1.04
N VAL A 502 -35.55 -10.35 -0.25
CA VAL A 502 -36.56 -10.17 -1.31
C VAL A 502 -37.45 -11.43 -1.42
N GLY A 503 -38.65 -11.39 -0.85
CA GLY A 503 -39.67 -12.45 -0.97
C GLY A 503 -40.82 -12.11 -1.92
N GLN A 504 -41.27 -10.85 -1.94
CA GLN A 504 -42.27 -10.32 -2.89
C GLN A 504 -41.74 -9.03 -3.53
N LYS A 505 -42.08 -8.77 -4.81
CA LYS A 505 -41.67 -7.54 -5.49
C LYS A 505 -42.38 -6.33 -4.87
N PRO A 506 -41.66 -5.34 -4.32
CA PRO A 506 -42.31 -4.17 -3.73
C PRO A 506 -43.00 -3.33 -4.83
N THR A 507 -44.19 -2.82 -4.52
CA THR A 507 -45.00 -1.96 -5.40
C THR A 507 -44.72 -0.46 -5.20
N TYR A 508 -43.76 -0.12 -4.33
CA TYR A 508 -43.39 1.23 -3.93
C TYR A 508 -41.88 1.47 -4.09
N PRO A 509 -41.40 2.73 -4.11
CA PRO A 509 -39.97 3.03 -4.15
C PRO A 509 -39.22 2.36 -3.00
N ALA A 510 -38.08 1.77 -3.32
CA ALA A 510 -37.25 1.03 -2.39
C ALA A 510 -35.78 1.11 -2.81
N PHE A 511 -34.88 0.92 -1.85
CA PHE A 511 -33.48 0.66 -2.12
C PHE A 511 -33.25 -0.83 -2.18
N PHE A 512 -32.41 -1.24 -3.11
CA PHE A 512 -32.13 -2.65 -3.38
C PHE A 512 -30.63 -2.89 -3.28
N ARG A 513 -30.26 -4.07 -2.79
CA ARG A 513 -28.88 -4.43 -2.54
C ARG A 513 -28.55 -5.78 -3.16
N GLY A 514 -27.38 -5.85 -3.79
CA GLY A 514 -26.78 -7.06 -4.33
C GLY A 514 -25.26 -6.93 -4.34
N THR A 515 -24.57 -8.06 -4.41
CA THR A 515 -23.10 -8.11 -4.39
C THR A 515 -22.58 -8.48 -5.77
N LEU A 516 -21.66 -7.66 -6.30
CA LEU A 516 -20.92 -7.97 -7.51
C LEU A 516 -19.54 -8.52 -7.13
N VAL A 517 -19.20 -9.72 -7.61
CA VAL A 517 -17.88 -10.33 -7.43
C VAL A 517 -17.06 -10.10 -8.69
N VAL A 518 -15.89 -9.48 -8.54
CA VAL A 518 -15.03 -9.08 -9.64
C VAL A 518 -13.66 -9.73 -9.49
N GLY A 519 -13.17 -10.44 -10.52
CA GLY A 519 -11.78 -10.91 -10.54
C GLY A 519 -10.81 -9.76 -10.75
N GLN A 520 -10.71 -9.28 -11.99
CA GLN A 520 -9.96 -8.09 -12.36
C GLN A 520 -10.93 -6.92 -12.61
N PRO A 521 -10.77 -5.78 -11.92
CA PRO A 521 -11.51 -4.55 -12.20
C PRO A 521 -11.30 -4.09 -13.64
N THR A 522 -12.38 -3.87 -14.37
CA THR A 522 -12.39 -3.54 -15.79
C THR A 522 -13.68 -2.79 -16.09
N ASP A 523 -13.64 -1.85 -17.03
CA ASP A 523 -14.81 -1.06 -17.42
C ASP A 523 -15.98 -1.96 -17.83
N THR A 524 -17.18 -1.59 -17.40
CA THR A 524 -18.42 -2.31 -17.71
C THR A 524 -19.62 -1.36 -17.78
N PHE A 525 -20.79 -1.88 -18.12
CA PHE A 525 -22.02 -1.12 -18.22
C PHE A 525 -23.15 -1.84 -17.48
N VAL A 526 -23.77 -1.15 -16.52
CA VAL A 526 -24.89 -1.68 -15.74
C VAL A 526 -26.17 -1.56 -16.55
N LYS A 527 -26.73 -2.71 -16.95
CA LYS A 527 -28.07 -2.80 -17.55
C LYS A 527 -29.08 -3.16 -16.47
N LEU A 528 -30.22 -2.46 -16.46
CA LEU A 528 -31.30 -2.68 -15.50
C LEU A 528 -32.59 -3.12 -16.21
N PRO A 529 -32.65 -4.36 -16.74
CA PRO A 529 -33.86 -4.85 -17.40
C PRO A 529 -34.99 -4.97 -16.37
N ASN A 530 -36.20 -4.55 -16.76
CA ASN A 530 -37.41 -4.54 -15.93
C ASN A 530 -37.40 -3.54 -14.75
N TRP A 531 -36.43 -2.64 -14.68
CA TRP A 531 -36.48 -1.49 -13.78
C TRP A 531 -37.15 -0.32 -14.48
N SER A 532 -37.84 0.53 -13.71
CA SER A 532 -38.59 1.67 -14.25
C SER A 532 -37.75 2.95 -14.24
N LYS A 533 -37.43 3.48 -13.06
CA LYS A 533 -36.66 4.72 -12.88
C LYS A 533 -35.94 4.71 -11.54
N GLY A 534 -34.73 5.26 -11.47
CA GLY A 534 -33.99 5.38 -10.22
C GLY A 534 -32.54 5.80 -10.41
N VAL A 535 -31.73 5.56 -9.39
CA VAL A 535 -30.27 5.81 -9.38
C VAL A 535 -29.52 4.57 -8.92
N VAL A 536 -28.28 4.41 -9.39
CA VAL A 536 -27.44 3.25 -9.06
C VAL A 536 -26.18 3.68 -8.33
N PHE A 537 -25.88 2.99 -7.22
CA PHE A 537 -24.66 3.17 -6.45
C PHE A 537 -23.79 1.91 -6.51
N VAL A 538 -22.50 2.07 -6.76
CA VAL A 538 -21.51 0.98 -6.71
C VAL A 538 -20.35 1.44 -5.82
N ASN A 539 -20.03 0.67 -4.78
CA ASN A 539 -18.99 1.03 -3.79
C ASN A 539 -19.13 2.44 -3.19
N GLY A 540 -20.36 2.98 -3.14
CA GLY A 540 -20.66 4.33 -2.65
C GLY A 540 -20.55 5.44 -3.71
N GLN A 541 -20.14 5.12 -4.94
CA GLN A 541 -20.14 6.05 -6.07
C GLN A 541 -21.52 6.05 -6.74
N ASN A 542 -22.09 7.23 -7.00
CA ASN A 542 -23.36 7.38 -7.68
C ASN A 542 -23.13 7.42 -9.20
N LEU A 543 -23.53 6.36 -9.91
CA LEU A 543 -23.32 6.24 -11.36
C LEU A 543 -24.21 7.19 -12.16
N GLY A 544 -25.33 7.62 -11.57
CA GLY A 544 -26.31 8.46 -12.23
C GLY A 544 -27.68 7.82 -12.31
N ARG A 545 -28.52 8.41 -13.17
CA ARG A 545 -29.95 8.13 -13.29
C ARG A 545 -30.22 7.12 -14.38
N HIS A 546 -31.09 6.17 -14.08
CA HIS A 546 -31.67 5.24 -15.03
C HIS A 546 -33.15 5.56 -15.23
N TRP A 547 -33.62 5.51 -16.48
CA TRP A 547 -35.03 5.54 -16.81
C TRP A 547 -35.35 4.66 -18.03
N SER A 548 -36.33 3.78 -17.88
CA SER A 548 -36.75 2.81 -18.89
C SER A 548 -37.23 3.41 -20.21
N VAL A 549 -37.62 4.70 -20.23
CA VAL A 549 -38.05 5.39 -21.46
C VAL A 549 -36.93 5.55 -22.49
N GLY A 550 -35.65 5.48 -22.08
CA GLY A 550 -34.50 5.67 -22.98
C GLY A 550 -34.24 7.15 -23.35
N PRO A 551 -33.29 7.43 -24.26
CA PRO A 551 -32.63 6.47 -25.14
C PRO A 551 -31.58 5.61 -24.41
N GLN A 552 -30.93 6.15 -23.38
CA GLN A 552 -29.93 5.45 -22.58
C GLN A 552 -30.54 4.22 -21.86
N LYS A 553 -29.96 3.03 -22.08
CA LYS A 553 -30.40 1.77 -21.43
C LYS A 553 -29.40 1.19 -20.44
N SER A 554 -28.19 1.74 -20.36
CA SER A 554 -27.14 1.29 -19.46
C SER A 554 -26.38 2.46 -18.83
N LEU A 555 -25.90 2.27 -17.61
CA LEU A 555 -25.04 3.22 -16.90
C LEU A 555 -23.59 2.76 -16.99
N TYR A 556 -22.69 3.66 -17.37
CA TYR A 556 -21.26 3.38 -17.39
C TYR A 556 -20.71 3.17 -15.98
N LEU A 557 -19.98 2.08 -15.77
CA LEU A 557 -19.28 1.75 -14.53
C LEU A 557 -17.78 1.66 -14.79
N PRO A 558 -17.01 2.69 -14.41
CA PRO A 558 -15.56 2.71 -14.54
C PRO A 558 -14.89 1.60 -13.71
N GLY A 559 -13.93 0.91 -14.30
CA GLY A 559 -13.07 -0.09 -13.66
C GLY A 559 -12.39 0.41 -12.39
N PRO A 560 -11.87 1.66 -12.32
CA PRO A 560 -11.33 2.24 -11.08
C PRO A 560 -12.33 2.36 -9.92
N TRP A 561 -13.64 2.25 -10.16
CA TRP A 561 -14.66 2.23 -9.10
C TRP A 561 -15.02 0.82 -8.66
N LEU A 562 -14.49 -0.20 -9.34
CA LEU A 562 -14.54 -1.60 -8.96
C LEU A 562 -13.29 -2.00 -8.15
N ARG A 563 -13.40 -3.10 -7.41
CA ARG A 563 -12.35 -3.72 -6.60
C ARG A 563 -12.30 -5.21 -6.91
N SER A 564 -11.12 -5.82 -6.84
CA SER A 564 -11.03 -7.28 -6.87
C SER A 564 -11.73 -7.87 -5.65
N GLY A 565 -12.49 -8.95 -5.85
CA GLY A 565 -13.37 -9.54 -4.85
C GLY A 565 -14.75 -8.88 -4.80
N ASP A 566 -15.28 -8.71 -3.58
CA ASP A 566 -16.63 -8.21 -3.35
C ASP A 566 -16.71 -6.69 -3.51
N ASN A 567 -17.75 -6.24 -4.20
CA ASN A 567 -18.04 -4.83 -4.42
C ASN A 567 -19.30 -4.39 -3.64
N GLU A 568 -19.16 -4.22 -2.30
CA GLU A 568 -19.82 -3.20 -1.45
C GLU A 568 -19.13 -3.08 -0.06
N THR A 569 -19.30 -1.96 0.67
CA THR A 569 -18.38 -1.40 1.71
C THR A 569 -17.91 -2.29 2.89
N GLU A 570 -16.60 -2.50 2.97
CA GLU A 570 -15.85 -3.07 4.10
C GLU A 570 -15.56 -2.07 5.25
N ARG A 571 -16.58 -1.62 5.99
CA ARG A 571 -16.38 -1.18 7.40
C ARG A 571 -16.64 -2.31 8.40
N GLN A 572 -17.23 -3.39 7.90
CA GLN A 572 -17.51 -4.63 8.63
C GLN A 572 -16.57 -5.77 8.23
N SER A 573 -15.51 -5.49 7.45
CA SER A 573 -14.55 -6.53 7.10
C SER A 573 -13.91 -7.10 8.36
N PRO A 574 -13.87 -8.43 8.51
CA PRO A 574 -13.08 -9.06 9.55
C PRO A 574 -11.57 -8.96 9.26
N ARG A 575 -11.17 -8.56 8.03
CA ARG A 575 -9.76 -8.42 7.65
C ARG A 575 -9.05 -7.40 8.52
N HIS A 576 -7.79 -7.69 8.80
CA HIS A 576 -6.96 -6.91 9.72
C HIS A 576 -5.49 -6.98 9.30
N GLY A 577 -4.67 -6.00 9.71
CA GLY A 577 -3.30 -5.85 9.20
C GLY A 577 -2.39 -7.05 9.45
N GLY A 578 -2.66 -7.84 10.50
CA GLY A 578 -1.99 -9.12 10.75
C GLY A 578 -2.04 -10.10 9.57
N GLU A 579 -3.13 -10.12 8.79
CA GLU A 579 -3.25 -10.95 7.58
C GLU A 579 -2.25 -10.52 6.51
N SER A 580 -2.09 -9.22 6.29
CA SER A 580 -1.12 -8.69 5.31
C SER A 580 0.33 -9.01 5.71
N VAL A 581 0.65 -9.04 7.00
CA VAL A 581 1.96 -9.51 7.47
C VAL A 581 2.16 -10.99 7.11
N ALA A 582 1.20 -11.84 7.49
CA ALA A 582 1.27 -13.28 7.24
C ALA A 582 1.35 -13.63 5.74
N GLU A 583 0.60 -12.92 4.89
CA GLU A 583 0.62 -13.05 3.42
C GLU A 583 2.03 -12.84 2.86
N VAL A 584 2.71 -11.76 3.29
CA VAL A 584 4.08 -11.46 2.85
C VAL A 584 5.05 -12.52 3.37
N LEU A 585 4.98 -12.89 4.65
CA LEU A 585 5.87 -13.91 5.23
C LEU A 585 5.75 -15.25 4.47
N ARG A 586 4.52 -15.69 4.18
CA ARG A 586 4.27 -16.91 3.40
C ARG A 586 4.84 -16.80 1.99
N ALA A 587 4.63 -15.66 1.32
CA ALA A 587 5.16 -15.42 -0.03
C ALA A 587 6.70 -15.44 -0.09
N HIS A 588 7.38 -15.20 1.04
CA HIS A 588 8.84 -15.26 1.16
C HIS A 588 9.35 -16.59 1.73
N GLY A 589 8.49 -17.62 1.80
CA GLY A 589 8.87 -18.97 2.21
C GLY A 589 9.11 -19.15 3.72
N VAL A 590 8.64 -18.22 4.55
CA VAL A 590 8.73 -18.34 6.01
C VAL A 590 7.80 -19.45 6.49
N LYS A 591 8.36 -20.45 7.19
CA LYS A 591 7.63 -21.62 7.70
C LYS A 591 7.32 -21.54 9.19
N PHE A 592 8.12 -20.79 9.94
CA PHE A 592 8.08 -20.73 11.40
C PHE A 592 8.12 -19.28 11.87
N VAL A 593 7.29 -18.95 12.86
CA VAL A 593 7.38 -17.69 13.61
C VAL A 593 7.53 -18.04 15.08
N PHE A 594 8.62 -17.60 15.68
CA PHE A 594 8.92 -17.82 17.10
C PHE A 594 8.42 -16.65 17.94
N THR A 595 7.88 -16.93 19.12
CA THR A 595 7.27 -15.88 19.95
C THR A 595 7.34 -16.18 21.44
N LEU A 596 7.27 -15.14 22.27
CA LEU A 596 6.59 -15.21 23.56
C LEU A 596 5.33 -14.36 23.41
N VAL A 597 4.17 -14.97 23.65
CA VAL A 597 2.89 -14.41 23.25
C VAL A 597 2.57 -13.10 23.97
N GLY A 598 1.96 -12.15 23.25
CA GLY A 598 1.45 -10.90 23.82
C GLY A 598 0.37 -10.26 22.97
N GLY A 599 -0.47 -9.44 23.61
CA GLY A 599 -1.66 -8.86 22.99
C GLY A 599 -1.39 -7.96 21.77
N HIS A 600 -0.23 -7.29 21.76
CA HIS A 600 0.14 -6.35 20.69
C HIS A 600 0.38 -7.05 19.33
N ILE A 601 0.80 -8.31 19.33
CA ILE A 601 1.15 -9.07 18.10
C ILE A 601 0.14 -10.17 17.77
N SER A 602 -0.90 -10.36 18.59
CA SER A 602 -1.85 -11.46 18.46
C SER A 602 -2.50 -11.58 17.06
N PRO A 603 -2.88 -10.47 16.37
CA PRO A 603 -3.41 -10.58 15.01
C PRO A 603 -2.44 -11.20 14.01
N ILE A 604 -1.13 -10.98 14.17
CA ILE A 604 -0.10 -11.57 13.30
C ILE A 604 -0.01 -13.08 13.54
N LEU A 605 0.01 -13.50 14.81
CA LEU A 605 0.14 -14.91 15.17
C LEU A 605 -1.05 -15.73 14.65
N VAL A 606 -2.27 -15.24 14.86
CA VAL A 606 -3.51 -15.89 14.38
C VAL A 606 -3.55 -15.95 12.85
N ALA A 607 -3.14 -14.89 12.16
CA ALA A 607 -3.10 -14.89 10.70
C ALA A 607 -2.06 -15.86 10.13
N CYS A 608 -0.87 -15.90 10.73
CA CYS A 608 0.19 -16.84 10.36
C CYS A 608 -0.27 -18.30 10.50
N GLU A 609 -0.90 -18.64 11.63
CA GLU A 609 -1.47 -19.98 11.87
C GLU A 609 -2.49 -20.35 10.79
N LYS A 610 -3.47 -19.48 10.52
CA LYS A 610 -4.49 -19.68 9.46
C LYS A 610 -3.88 -19.89 8.07
N MET A 611 -2.70 -19.33 7.82
CA MET A 611 -2.00 -19.42 6.54
C MET A 611 -0.99 -20.57 6.46
N GLY A 612 -0.93 -21.43 7.48
CA GLY A 612 -0.05 -22.60 7.52
C GLY A 612 1.39 -22.29 7.94
N ILE A 613 1.66 -21.09 8.47
CA ILE A 613 2.93 -20.77 9.11
C ILE A 613 2.84 -21.24 10.57
N ARG A 614 3.75 -22.13 10.98
CA ARG A 614 3.73 -22.70 12.32
C ARG A 614 4.19 -21.67 13.35
N ILE A 615 3.34 -21.40 14.34
CA ILE A 615 3.69 -20.58 15.51
C ILE A 615 4.36 -21.46 16.55
N VAL A 616 5.49 -21.00 17.07
CA VAL A 616 6.27 -21.70 18.10
C VAL A 616 6.49 -20.75 19.27
N ASP A 617 5.70 -20.92 20.32
CA ASP A 617 5.82 -20.14 21.55
C ASP A 617 6.87 -20.74 22.51
N THR A 618 7.71 -19.87 23.06
CA THR A 618 8.86 -20.19 23.94
C THR A 618 8.61 -19.70 25.36
N ARG A 619 9.53 -19.95 26.32
CA ARG A 619 9.42 -19.41 27.69
C ARG A 619 10.08 -18.04 27.87
N HIS A 620 10.88 -17.57 26.91
CA HIS A 620 11.55 -16.28 26.97
C HIS A 620 11.78 -15.66 25.58
N GLU A 621 11.66 -14.33 25.44
CA GLU A 621 11.78 -13.65 24.13
C GLU A 621 13.15 -13.82 23.48
N ALA A 622 14.22 -13.84 24.28
CA ALA A 622 15.56 -14.16 23.78
C ALA A 622 15.61 -15.55 23.11
N THR A 623 14.97 -16.57 23.70
CA THR A 623 14.88 -17.92 23.10
C THR A 623 14.20 -17.86 21.74
N ALA A 624 13.10 -17.12 21.61
CA ALA A 624 12.40 -16.97 20.34
C ALA A 624 13.31 -16.40 19.24
N VAL A 625 14.13 -15.40 19.57
CA VAL A 625 15.09 -14.80 18.64
C VAL A 625 16.25 -15.74 18.34
N PHE A 626 16.77 -16.48 19.32
CA PHE A 626 17.79 -17.50 19.07
C PHE A 626 17.27 -18.63 18.15
N ALA A 627 16.02 -19.06 18.32
CA ALA A 627 15.42 -20.06 17.44
C ALA A 627 15.26 -19.54 16.00
N ALA A 628 14.82 -18.28 15.83
CA ALA A 628 14.78 -17.63 14.54
C ALA A 628 16.18 -17.53 13.90
N ASP A 629 17.20 -17.17 14.70
CA ASP A 629 18.60 -17.10 14.27
C ASP A 629 19.10 -18.47 13.77
N ALA A 630 18.86 -19.55 14.51
CA ALA A 630 19.21 -20.90 14.06
C ALA A 630 18.49 -21.32 12.77
N VAL A 631 17.20 -21.01 12.62
CA VAL A 631 16.47 -21.25 11.37
C VAL A 631 17.12 -20.50 10.21
N ALA A 632 17.51 -19.24 10.41
CA ALA A 632 18.17 -18.45 9.37
C ALA A 632 19.48 -19.09 8.91
N ARG A 633 20.30 -19.56 9.86
CA ARG A 633 21.59 -20.20 9.59
C ARG A 633 21.48 -21.56 8.89
N LEU A 634 20.43 -22.33 9.18
CA LEU A 634 20.29 -23.72 8.69
C LEU A 634 19.44 -23.85 7.43
N SER A 635 18.48 -22.95 7.22
CA SER A 635 17.54 -23.03 6.08
C SER A 635 17.93 -22.16 4.89
N GLY A 636 18.78 -21.14 5.10
CA GLY A 636 19.07 -20.12 4.09
C GLY A 636 17.90 -19.14 3.85
N THR A 637 16.83 -19.22 4.63
CA THR A 637 15.68 -18.29 4.61
C THR A 637 15.80 -17.27 5.76
N VAL A 638 14.95 -16.24 5.78
CA VAL A 638 14.93 -15.27 6.90
C VAL A 638 14.30 -15.90 8.13
N GLY A 639 14.98 -15.86 9.27
CA GLY A 639 14.42 -16.23 10.57
C GLY A 639 13.46 -15.18 11.08
N VAL A 640 12.30 -15.56 11.63
CA VAL A 640 11.29 -14.60 12.09
C VAL A 640 10.92 -14.82 13.55
N ALA A 641 11.04 -13.75 14.35
CA ALA A 641 10.58 -13.70 15.73
C ALA A 641 9.59 -12.55 15.92
N ALA A 642 8.53 -12.77 16.70
CA ALA A 642 7.52 -11.78 17.03
C ALA A 642 7.36 -11.64 18.54
N VAL A 643 7.50 -10.44 19.08
CA VAL A 643 7.43 -10.15 20.53
C VAL A 643 6.56 -8.94 20.84
N THR A 644 6.02 -8.88 22.06
CA THR A 644 5.21 -7.75 22.53
C THR A 644 6.06 -6.48 22.72
N ALA A 645 5.37 -5.33 22.85
CA ALA A 645 5.98 -4.03 23.09
C ALA A 645 6.76 -3.97 24.41
N GLY A 646 7.67 -3.00 24.52
CA GLY A 646 8.34 -2.65 25.77
C GLY A 646 9.19 -3.80 26.32
N PRO A 647 8.87 -4.39 27.50
CA PRO A 647 9.67 -5.46 28.11
C PRO A 647 9.96 -6.63 27.17
N GLY A 648 8.96 -7.05 26.39
CA GLY A 648 9.13 -8.18 25.48
C GLY A 648 10.17 -7.89 24.40
N LEU A 649 10.16 -6.66 23.86
CA LEU A 649 11.17 -6.23 22.92
C LEU A 649 12.53 -6.05 23.60
N THR A 650 12.62 -5.43 24.79
CA THR A 650 13.91 -5.21 25.47
C THR A 650 14.62 -6.51 25.84
N ASN A 651 13.87 -7.57 26.13
CA ASN A 651 14.41 -8.90 26.42
C ASN A 651 15.11 -9.55 25.20
N THR A 652 14.89 -9.02 23.99
CA THR A 652 15.51 -9.56 22.76
C THR A 652 16.87 -8.97 22.41
N VAL A 653 17.29 -7.87 23.05
CA VAL A 653 18.46 -7.08 22.66
C VAL A 653 19.72 -7.93 22.51
N THR A 654 20.02 -8.77 23.50
CA THR A 654 21.20 -9.66 23.47
C THR A 654 21.14 -10.65 22.32
N ALA A 655 19.97 -11.25 22.07
CA ALA A 655 19.79 -12.24 21.01
C ALA A 655 19.87 -11.61 19.61
N VAL A 656 19.33 -10.40 19.43
CA VAL A 656 19.48 -9.65 18.18
C VAL A 656 20.94 -9.25 17.95
N LYS A 657 21.65 -8.84 19.01
CA LYS A 657 23.08 -8.54 18.91
C LYS A 657 23.88 -9.78 18.51
N ASN A 658 23.55 -10.95 19.04
CA ASN A 658 24.13 -12.22 18.63
C ASN A 658 23.90 -12.50 17.13
N ALA A 659 22.66 -12.37 16.65
CA ALA A 659 22.32 -12.53 15.24
C ALA A 659 23.03 -11.51 14.33
N GLN A 660 23.19 -10.25 14.79
CA GLN A 660 23.97 -9.22 14.08
C GLN A 660 25.44 -9.63 13.93
N MET A 661 26.07 -10.07 15.03
CA MET A 661 27.47 -10.50 15.05
C MET A 661 27.70 -11.80 14.26
N ALA A 662 26.67 -12.61 14.11
CA ALA A 662 26.69 -13.83 13.31
C ALA A 662 26.16 -13.64 11.88
N GLU A 663 25.84 -12.41 11.48
CA GLU A 663 25.45 -12.05 10.11
C GLU A 663 24.24 -12.84 9.63
N SER A 664 23.28 -13.05 10.53
CA SER A 664 22.12 -13.88 10.26
C SER A 664 20.94 -13.04 9.78
N PRO A 665 20.28 -13.40 8.65
CA PRO A 665 19.13 -12.68 8.16
C PRO A 665 17.93 -12.96 9.06
N LEU A 666 17.59 -12.00 9.93
CA LEU A 666 16.55 -12.15 10.93
C LEU A 666 15.58 -10.96 10.88
N LEU A 667 14.28 -11.24 10.87
CA LEU A 667 13.22 -10.24 11.04
C LEU A 667 12.67 -10.33 12.45
N LEU A 668 12.89 -9.26 13.23
CA LEU A 668 12.22 -9.06 14.50
C LEU A 668 10.97 -8.20 14.30
N ILE A 669 9.82 -8.71 14.72
CA ILE A 669 8.54 -8.01 14.73
C ILE A 669 8.24 -7.61 16.17
N GLY A 670 8.12 -6.31 16.43
CA GLY A 670 7.71 -5.77 17.72
C GLY A 670 6.32 -5.19 17.67
N GLY A 671 5.47 -5.54 18.62
CA GLY A 671 4.25 -4.77 18.88
C GLY A 671 4.57 -3.36 19.38
N ALA A 672 3.61 -2.43 19.26
CA ALA A 672 3.68 -1.12 19.88
C ALA A 672 2.30 -0.61 20.29
N ALA A 673 2.27 0.38 21.19
CA ALA A 673 1.06 1.11 21.53
C ALA A 673 0.40 1.72 20.28
N ALA A 674 -0.92 1.93 20.34
CA ALA A 674 -1.67 2.55 19.24
C ALA A 674 -1.06 3.91 18.86
N THR A 675 -1.08 4.25 17.57
CA THR A 675 -0.35 5.42 17.03
C THR A 675 -0.64 6.74 17.76
N LEU A 676 -1.88 6.98 18.22
CA LEU A 676 -2.24 8.20 18.95
C LEU A 676 -1.83 8.21 20.43
N LEU A 677 -1.51 7.05 21.01
CA LEU A 677 -1.15 6.89 22.41
C LEU A 677 0.36 6.82 22.64
N GLN A 678 1.15 6.66 21.57
CA GLN A 678 2.60 6.69 21.64
C GLN A 678 3.12 8.03 22.22
N GLY A 679 4.07 7.94 23.13
CA GLY A 679 4.63 9.07 23.88
C GLY A 679 3.69 9.65 24.96
N ARG A 680 2.56 8.99 25.25
CA ARG A 680 1.55 9.48 26.20
C ARG A 680 1.38 8.59 27.45
N GLY A 681 2.33 7.67 27.68
CA GLY A 681 2.33 6.79 28.84
C GLY A 681 1.42 5.57 28.68
N ALA A 682 1.22 5.09 27.45
CA ALA A 682 0.51 3.84 27.21
C ALA A 682 1.28 2.64 27.80
N LEU A 683 0.56 1.55 28.08
CA LEU A 683 1.16 0.34 28.63
C LEU A 683 2.28 -0.17 27.71
N GLN A 684 3.49 -0.36 28.26
CA GLN A 684 4.68 -0.84 27.56
C GLN A 684 5.18 0.08 26.42
N ASP A 685 4.79 1.34 26.40
CA ASP A 685 5.25 2.34 25.42
C ASP A 685 6.64 2.89 25.77
N ILE A 686 7.59 2.73 24.84
CA ILE A 686 8.97 3.23 24.92
C ILE A 686 9.46 3.63 23.52
N ASP A 687 10.57 4.36 23.42
CA ASP A 687 11.25 4.58 22.14
C ASP A 687 12.01 3.33 21.67
N GLN A 688 11.26 2.37 21.13
CA GLN A 688 11.78 1.11 20.61
C GLN A 688 12.75 1.31 19.43
N MET A 689 12.54 2.35 18.62
CA MET A 689 13.36 2.64 17.45
C MET A 689 14.80 3.00 17.84
N SER A 690 14.95 3.89 18.83
CA SER A 690 16.29 4.30 19.29
C SER A 690 17.08 3.15 19.89
N LEU A 691 16.40 2.17 20.50
CA LEU A 691 17.03 0.97 21.06
C LEU A 691 17.56 0.01 19.97
N PHE A 692 16.85 -0.14 18.85
CA PHE A 692 17.17 -1.16 17.84
C PHE A 692 17.94 -0.64 16.62
N LYS A 693 17.94 0.67 16.34
CA LYS A 693 18.76 1.28 15.27
C LYS A 693 20.24 0.85 15.27
N PRO A 694 20.97 0.74 16.40
CA PRO A 694 22.37 0.30 16.38
C PRO A 694 22.52 -1.23 16.20
N LEU A 695 21.46 -2.00 16.41
CA LEU A 695 21.47 -3.47 16.37
C LEU A 695 21.04 -4.01 15.00
N CYS A 696 20.23 -3.25 14.26
CA CYS A 696 19.58 -3.70 13.03
C CYS A 696 20.04 -2.90 11.80
N LYS A 697 20.09 -3.56 10.64
CA LYS A 697 20.39 -2.94 9.34
C LYS A 697 19.26 -2.03 8.85
N PHE A 698 18.04 -2.32 9.28
CA PHE A 698 16.84 -1.58 8.94
C PHE A 698 15.89 -1.59 10.14
N CYS A 699 15.34 -0.43 10.46
CA CYS A 699 14.29 -0.26 11.45
C CYS A 699 13.16 0.55 10.81
N ALA A 700 11.91 0.13 10.98
CA ALA A 700 10.74 0.89 10.54
C ALA A 700 9.58 0.75 11.54
N SER A 701 8.74 1.78 11.59
CA SER A 701 7.48 1.80 12.33
C SER A 701 6.35 1.99 11.33
N VAL A 702 5.40 1.06 11.30
CA VAL A 702 4.24 1.11 10.40
C VAL A 702 3.24 2.11 10.95
N ARG A 703 2.86 3.12 10.16
CA ARG A 703 1.92 4.17 10.60
C ARG A 703 0.53 4.03 9.99
N THR A 704 0.42 3.32 8.87
CA THR A 704 -0.86 3.03 8.20
C THR A 704 -0.92 1.61 7.68
N VAL A 705 -2.11 1.01 7.57
CA VAL A 705 -2.26 -0.39 7.12
C VAL A 705 -1.71 -0.59 5.70
N ARG A 706 -1.80 0.43 4.84
CA ARG A 706 -1.24 0.40 3.48
C ARG A 706 0.30 0.24 3.42
N GLU A 707 1.01 0.59 4.49
CA GLU A 707 2.47 0.52 4.56
C GLU A 707 2.99 -0.88 4.94
N ILE A 708 2.13 -1.78 5.44
CA ILE A 708 2.55 -3.10 5.94
C ILE A 708 3.31 -3.89 4.87
N VAL A 709 2.67 -4.11 3.71
CA VAL A 709 3.26 -4.91 2.62
C VAL A 709 4.60 -4.36 2.13
N PRO A 710 4.72 -3.09 1.70
CA PRO A 710 6.00 -2.57 1.22
C PRO A 710 7.09 -2.55 2.30
N THR A 711 6.73 -2.32 3.57
CA THR A 711 7.70 -2.29 4.68
C THR A 711 8.26 -3.67 4.98
N VAL A 712 7.41 -4.70 5.06
CA VAL A 712 7.86 -6.08 5.33
C VAL A 712 8.71 -6.61 4.17
N ARG A 713 8.29 -6.40 2.90
CA ARG A 713 9.08 -6.78 1.72
C ARG A 713 10.47 -6.16 1.72
N LYS A 714 10.55 -4.86 2.00
CA LYS A 714 11.82 -4.13 2.09
C LYS A 714 12.70 -4.66 3.21
N ALA A 715 12.13 -4.92 4.39
CA ALA A 715 12.87 -5.44 5.53
C ALA A 715 13.49 -6.82 5.21
N LEU A 716 12.72 -7.74 4.64
CA LEU A 716 13.19 -9.08 4.26
C LEU A 716 14.34 -9.01 3.24
N ALA A 717 14.22 -8.17 2.22
CA ALA A 717 15.28 -7.98 1.23
C ALA A 717 16.56 -7.36 1.84
N VAL A 718 16.42 -6.38 2.74
CA VAL A 718 17.57 -5.77 3.43
C VAL A 718 18.23 -6.75 4.40
N ALA A 719 17.46 -7.62 5.07
CA ALA A 719 17.99 -8.65 5.95
C ALA A 719 18.96 -9.59 5.21
N GLN A 720 18.68 -9.89 3.95
CA GLN A 720 19.48 -10.81 3.11
C GLN A 720 20.57 -10.12 2.28
N SER A 721 20.43 -8.84 1.94
CA SER A 721 21.33 -8.15 1.02
C SER A 721 22.69 -7.79 1.63
N GLY A 722 23.75 -7.75 0.80
CA GLY A 722 25.12 -7.47 1.22
C GLY A 722 25.62 -8.55 2.19
N THR A 723 26.10 -8.12 3.36
CA THR A 723 26.30 -9.01 4.51
C THR A 723 24.98 -9.12 5.25
N PRO A 724 24.39 -10.32 5.39
CA PRO A 724 23.08 -10.47 6.02
C PRO A 724 23.10 -10.02 7.49
N GLY A 725 21.94 -9.69 8.02
CA GLY A 725 21.82 -9.24 9.41
C GLY A 725 20.38 -8.92 9.82
N PRO A 726 20.17 -8.64 11.12
CA PRO A 726 18.83 -8.45 11.65
C PRO A 726 18.20 -7.14 11.18
N VAL A 727 16.88 -7.16 11.06
CA VAL A 727 16.01 -6.01 10.77
C VAL A 727 14.86 -5.99 11.76
N PHE A 728 14.34 -4.80 12.04
CA PHE A 728 13.27 -4.60 13.01
C PHE A 728 12.09 -3.85 12.38
N ILE A 729 10.88 -4.34 12.60
CA ILE A 729 9.65 -3.63 12.26
C ILE A 729 8.77 -3.53 13.49
N GLU A 730 8.36 -2.32 13.80
CA GLU A 730 7.38 -2.00 14.83
C GLU A 730 5.97 -1.89 14.22
N PHE A 731 5.01 -2.55 14.85
CA PHE A 731 3.61 -2.53 14.48
C PHE A 731 2.74 -2.02 15.64
N PRO A 732 2.26 -0.76 15.56
CA PRO A 732 1.22 -0.25 16.45
C PRO A 732 -0.06 -1.09 16.38
N ILE A 733 -0.71 -1.36 17.53
CA ILE A 733 -1.89 -2.26 17.57
C ILE A 733 -3.02 -1.83 16.63
N ASP A 734 -3.21 -0.53 16.46
CA ASP A 734 -4.27 0.04 15.63
C ASP A 734 -4.04 -0.17 14.12
N THR A 735 -2.83 -0.59 13.73
CA THR A 735 -2.55 -1.06 12.35
C THR A 735 -2.83 -2.54 12.15
N LEU A 736 -2.94 -3.33 13.23
CA LEU A 736 -3.04 -4.78 13.17
C LEU A 736 -4.44 -5.34 13.40
N TYR A 737 -5.29 -4.61 14.12
CA TYR A 737 -6.66 -5.02 14.46
C TYR A 737 -7.69 -4.56 13.42
N PRO A 738 -8.88 -5.20 13.34
CA PRO A 738 -9.94 -4.82 12.41
C PRO A 738 -10.44 -3.39 12.65
N TYR A 739 -10.92 -2.74 11.59
CA TYR A 739 -11.42 -1.36 11.62
C TYR A 739 -12.41 -1.09 12.75
N HIS A 740 -13.42 -1.96 12.94
CA HIS A 740 -14.48 -1.77 13.94
C HIS A 740 -13.97 -1.86 15.39
N VAL A 741 -12.91 -2.66 15.63
CA VAL A 741 -12.28 -2.77 16.95
C VAL A 741 -11.53 -1.47 17.24
N VAL A 742 -10.74 -0.99 16.27
CA VAL A 742 -9.99 0.26 16.41
C VAL A 742 -10.95 1.45 16.52
N GLU A 743 -12.02 1.51 15.72
CA GLU A 743 -13.02 2.56 15.80
C GLU A 743 -13.65 2.65 17.20
N LYS A 744 -13.99 1.51 17.82
CA LYS A 744 -14.59 1.46 19.16
C LYS A 744 -13.68 2.03 20.24
N GLU A 745 -12.37 1.78 20.15
CA GLU A 745 -11.39 2.30 21.09
C GLU A 745 -11.13 3.82 20.89
N PHE A 746 -11.27 4.31 19.66
CA PHE A 746 -11.04 5.71 19.31
C PHE A 746 -12.31 6.57 19.44
N ALA A 747 -13.50 5.96 19.45
CA ALA A 747 -14.76 6.68 19.55
C ALA A 747 -14.92 7.35 20.92
N PRO A 748 -15.25 8.66 20.97
CA PRO A 748 -15.50 9.32 22.24
C PRO A 748 -16.72 8.69 22.92
N LYS A 749 -16.55 8.23 24.16
CA LYS A 749 -17.63 7.60 24.96
C LYS A 749 -18.85 8.51 25.19
N ASN A 750 -18.67 9.83 25.04
CA ASN A 750 -19.70 10.85 25.23
C ASN A 750 -19.81 11.75 23.99
N THR A 751 -21.00 12.30 23.73
CA THR A 751 -21.22 13.26 22.64
C THR A 751 -20.30 14.48 22.80
N PRO A 752 -19.52 14.86 21.77
CA PRO A 752 -18.59 15.98 21.87
C PRO A 752 -19.32 17.29 22.17
N LYS A 753 -19.00 17.91 23.30
CA LYS A 753 -19.53 19.22 23.72
C LYS A 753 -18.56 20.35 23.34
N GLY A 754 -19.11 21.47 22.87
CA GLY A 754 -18.33 22.66 22.50
C GLY A 754 -17.53 22.54 21.20
N LEU A 755 -16.88 23.64 20.79
CA LEU A 755 -16.10 23.72 19.55
C LEU A 755 -14.88 22.80 19.57
N MET A 756 -14.13 22.79 20.68
CA MET A 756 -12.95 21.92 20.86
C MET A 756 -13.32 20.43 20.82
N GLY A 757 -14.45 20.03 21.41
CA GLY A 757 -14.91 18.64 21.34
C GLY A 757 -15.22 18.19 19.90
N LYS A 758 -15.81 19.06 19.08
CA LYS A 758 -16.08 18.77 17.66
C LYS A 758 -14.80 18.67 16.84
N ILE A 759 -13.80 19.53 17.09
CA ILE A 759 -12.49 19.48 16.43
C ILE A 759 -11.76 18.16 16.76
N VAL A 760 -11.77 17.75 18.03
CA VAL A 760 -11.15 16.48 18.45
C VAL A 760 -11.85 15.29 17.79
N ALA A 761 -13.18 15.27 17.76
CA ALA A 761 -13.93 14.20 17.10
C ALA A 761 -13.66 14.14 15.58
N TRP A 762 -13.55 15.30 14.92
CA TRP A 762 -13.16 15.39 13.51
C TRP A 762 -11.74 14.84 13.28
N TYR A 763 -10.79 15.22 14.12
CA TYR A 763 -9.39 14.75 14.05
C TYR A 763 -9.30 13.23 14.21
N LEU A 764 -9.96 12.66 15.23
CA LEU A 764 -9.96 11.21 15.47
C LEU A 764 -10.56 10.43 14.30
N LYS A 765 -11.66 10.93 13.72
CA LYS A 765 -12.30 10.32 12.55
C LYS A 765 -11.41 10.40 11.30
N ASN A 766 -10.72 11.52 11.08
CA ASN A 766 -9.80 11.69 9.96
C ASN A 766 -8.56 10.81 10.13
N HIS A 767 -8.01 10.73 11.34
CA HIS A 767 -6.89 9.84 11.68
C HIS A 767 -7.25 8.38 11.41
N LEU A 768 -8.40 7.91 11.91
CA LEU A 768 -8.90 6.55 11.65
C LEU A 768 -9.12 6.28 10.16
N SER A 769 -9.66 7.26 9.43
CA SER A 769 -9.85 7.15 7.98
C SER A 769 -8.52 7.02 7.23
N ASN A 770 -7.52 7.81 7.62
CA ASN A 770 -6.18 7.74 7.03
C ASN A 770 -5.45 6.43 7.38
N LEU A 771 -5.58 5.96 8.63
CA LEU A 771 -4.97 4.74 9.15
C LEU A 771 -5.33 3.53 8.28
N PHE A 772 -6.60 3.42 7.89
CA PHE A 772 -7.13 2.34 7.05
C PHE A 772 -7.26 2.68 5.55
N ALA A 773 -6.86 3.88 5.13
CA ALA A 773 -6.94 4.24 3.71
C ALA A 773 -5.98 3.35 2.90
N GLY A 774 -6.52 2.66 1.89
CA GLY A 774 -5.80 1.70 1.07
C GLY A 774 -5.40 0.41 1.79
N ALA A 775 -6.00 0.08 2.94
CA ALA A 775 -5.65 -1.09 3.75
C ALA A 775 -5.65 -2.40 2.94
N TRP A 776 -6.70 -2.62 2.15
CA TRP A 776 -6.95 -3.90 1.46
C TRP A 776 -6.74 -3.84 -0.06
N GLU A 777 -6.04 -2.82 -0.55
CA GLU A 777 -5.61 -2.76 -1.95
C GLU A 777 -4.70 -3.95 -2.25
N THR A 778 -4.94 -4.62 -3.39
CA THR A 778 -4.06 -5.70 -3.85
C THR A 778 -2.67 -5.14 -4.14
N ARG A 779 -1.65 -5.74 -3.54
CA ARG A 779 -0.24 -5.37 -3.73
C ARG A 779 0.57 -6.59 -4.10
N ASP A 780 1.64 -6.36 -4.83
CA ASP A 780 2.62 -7.39 -5.11
C ASP A 780 3.30 -7.84 -3.81
N LEU A 781 3.25 -9.14 -3.55
CA LEU A 781 3.81 -9.80 -2.37
C LEU A 781 5.16 -10.47 -2.66
N SER A 782 5.63 -10.46 -3.91
CA SER A 782 6.81 -11.20 -4.33
C SER A 782 8.11 -10.69 -3.68
N PRO A 783 9.13 -11.55 -3.50
CA PRO A 783 10.44 -11.13 -3.02
C PRO A 783 11.06 -10.02 -3.87
N LEU A 784 11.62 -9.00 -3.22
CA LEU A 784 12.42 -7.98 -3.90
C LEU A 784 13.83 -8.52 -4.22
N PRO A 785 14.50 -8.02 -5.28
CA PRO A 785 15.85 -8.43 -5.62
C PRO A 785 16.85 -8.22 -4.46
N VAL A 786 17.64 -9.25 -4.18
CA VAL A 786 18.70 -9.25 -3.16
C VAL A 786 20.03 -8.97 -3.83
N HIS A 787 20.77 -7.96 -3.36
CA HIS A 787 22.08 -7.61 -3.90
C HIS A 787 23.20 -8.29 -3.11
N ILE A 788 24.03 -9.12 -3.75
CA ILE A 788 25.14 -9.83 -3.12
C ILE A 788 26.46 -9.44 -3.82
N PRO A 789 27.50 -9.03 -3.09
CA PRO A 789 28.79 -8.72 -3.70
C PRO A 789 29.47 -9.99 -4.21
N HIS A 790 30.08 -9.93 -5.40
CA HIS A 790 30.81 -11.02 -6.01
C HIS A 790 32.20 -10.56 -6.44
N ALA A 791 33.18 -11.48 -6.42
CA ALA A 791 34.51 -11.22 -6.94
C ALA A 791 34.46 -10.90 -8.45
N THR A 792 35.35 -10.05 -8.94
CA THR A 792 35.54 -9.84 -10.38
C THR A 792 36.35 -10.98 -11.01
N GLU A 793 36.29 -11.15 -12.34
CA GLU A 793 37.12 -12.16 -13.03
C GLU A 793 38.62 -11.90 -12.84
N ASP A 794 39.05 -10.63 -12.88
CA ASP A 794 40.45 -10.26 -12.66
C ASP A 794 40.94 -10.63 -11.25
N GLU A 795 40.10 -10.41 -10.23
CA GLU A 795 40.43 -10.79 -8.85
C GLU A 795 40.56 -12.30 -8.70
N VAL A 796 39.66 -13.07 -9.31
CA VAL A 796 39.74 -14.53 -9.33
C VAL A 796 41.02 -14.98 -10.04
N GLN A 797 41.34 -14.42 -11.20
CA GLN A 797 42.53 -14.78 -11.96
C GLN A 797 43.83 -14.49 -11.20
N ARG A 798 43.94 -13.35 -10.52
CA ARG A 798 45.10 -13.06 -9.65
C ARG A 798 45.23 -14.07 -8.50
N CYS A 799 44.12 -14.51 -7.94
CA CYS A 799 44.13 -15.54 -6.90
C CYS A 799 44.54 -16.90 -7.46
N VAL A 800 44.10 -17.26 -8.67
CA VAL A 800 44.53 -18.48 -9.39
C VAL A 800 46.05 -18.51 -9.56
N GLU A 801 46.66 -17.39 -9.97
CA GLU A 801 48.11 -17.27 -10.11
C GLU A 801 48.86 -17.44 -8.78
N LEU A 802 48.34 -16.85 -7.70
CA LEU A 802 48.96 -16.96 -6.37
C LEU A 802 48.85 -18.38 -5.81
N VAL A 803 47.66 -18.99 -5.91
CA VAL A 803 47.40 -20.34 -5.38
C VAL A 803 48.16 -21.39 -6.18
N SER A 804 48.19 -21.30 -7.52
CA SER A 804 48.91 -22.27 -8.36
C SER A 804 50.43 -22.31 -8.12
N ARG A 805 51.02 -21.24 -7.58
CA ARG A 805 52.45 -21.14 -7.25
C ARG A 805 52.77 -21.48 -5.80
N ALA A 806 51.77 -21.59 -4.93
CA ALA A 806 51.96 -21.85 -3.51
C ALA A 806 52.38 -23.31 -3.26
N LYS A 807 53.34 -23.51 -2.37
CA LYS A 807 53.79 -24.86 -1.96
C LYS A 807 53.22 -25.27 -0.62
N LYS A 808 52.89 -24.31 0.24
CA LYS A 808 52.33 -24.51 1.58
C LYS A 808 51.06 -23.67 1.80
N PRO A 809 50.03 -23.79 0.93
CA PRO A 809 48.79 -23.05 1.10
C PRO A 809 47.96 -23.59 2.27
N VAL A 810 47.20 -22.71 2.93
CA VAL A 810 46.18 -23.08 3.92
C VAL A 810 44.92 -22.21 3.74
N ILE A 811 43.74 -22.80 3.97
CA ILE A 811 42.45 -22.09 3.95
C ILE A 811 41.92 -21.97 5.38
N LEU A 812 41.54 -20.76 5.78
CA LEU A 812 40.79 -20.50 7.00
C LEU A 812 39.36 -20.16 6.62
N LEU A 813 38.45 -21.09 6.91
CA LEU A 813 37.05 -20.99 6.56
C LEU A 813 36.25 -20.44 7.76
N GLY A 814 35.52 -19.34 7.53
CA GLY A 814 34.63 -18.73 8.51
C GLY A 814 33.16 -18.96 8.17
N SER A 815 32.27 -18.41 9.01
CA SER A 815 30.82 -18.61 8.86
C SER A 815 30.25 -18.07 7.54
N GLN A 816 30.85 -17.03 6.93
CA GLN A 816 30.33 -16.52 5.65
C GLN A 816 30.39 -17.54 4.50
N ALA A 817 31.23 -18.58 4.61
CA ALA A 817 31.29 -19.63 3.61
C ALA A 817 30.02 -20.50 3.55
N THR A 818 29.16 -20.42 4.57
CA THR A 818 27.89 -21.16 4.62
C THR A 818 26.68 -20.29 4.27
N LEU A 819 26.88 -19.02 3.88
CA LEU A 819 25.78 -18.10 3.58
C LEU A 819 25.25 -18.30 2.14
N PRO A 820 23.94 -18.12 1.90
CA PRO A 820 23.36 -18.11 0.55
C PRO A 820 23.97 -17.01 -0.32
N PRO A 821 24.19 -17.22 -1.63
CA PRO A 821 23.38 -18.10 -2.46
C PRO A 821 24.00 -19.48 -2.72
N THR A 822 25.25 -19.69 -2.31
CA THR A 822 25.99 -20.92 -2.63
C THR A 822 25.63 -22.02 -1.62
N PRO A 823 25.11 -23.18 -2.04
CA PRO A 823 24.86 -24.31 -1.15
C PRO A 823 26.15 -24.78 -0.45
N ALA A 824 26.06 -25.13 0.84
CA ALA A 824 27.23 -25.55 1.63
C ALA A 824 27.89 -26.82 1.07
N ASP A 825 27.12 -27.75 0.50
CA ASP A 825 27.66 -28.95 -0.14
C ASP A 825 28.51 -28.62 -1.39
N ASP A 826 28.15 -27.59 -2.16
CA ASP A 826 28.94 -27.15 -3.31
C ASP A 826 30.27 -26.52 -2.87
N VAL A 827 30.26 -25.79 -1.75
CA VAL A 827 31.48 -25.27 -1.13
C VAL A 827 32.37 -26.41 -0.65
N ARG A 828 31.81 -27.45 -0.02
CA ARG A 828 32.57 -28.67 0.34
C ARG A 828 33.23 -29.29 -0.88
N ASN A 829 32.48 -29.52 -1.95
CA ASN A 829 33.00 -30.12 -3.19
C ASN A 829 34.12 -29.27 -3.81
N ALA A 830 33.99 -27.94 -3.77
CA ALA A 830 35.03 -27.02 -4.24
C ALA A 830 36.31 -27.11 -3.40
N LEU A 831 36.20 -27.22 -2.07
CA LEU A 831 37.35 -27.39 -1.18
C LEU A 831 38.05 -28.73 -1.41
N GLU A 832 37.29 -29.81 -1.56
CA GLU A 832 37.83 -31.15 -1.88
C GLU A 832 38.55 -31.15 -3.23
N SER A 833 37.99 -30.47 -4.23
CA SER A 833 38.63 -30.33 -5.54
C SER A 833 39.92 -29.49 -5.50
N LEU A 834 40.05 -28.52 -4.58
CA LEU A 834 41.26 -27.72 -4.43
C LEU A 834 42.39 -28.50 -3.74
N GLY A 835 42.05 -29.45 -2.85
CA GLY A 835 43.02 -30.27 -2.14
C GLY A 835 43.93 -29.49 -1.17
N ILE A 836 43.48 -28.30 -0.71
CA ILE A 836 44.24 -27.44 0.20
C ILE A 836 43.84 -27.72 1.66
N PRO A 837 44.77 -27.83 2.61
CA PRO A 837 44.47 -27.99 4.03
C PRO A 837 43.62 -26.83 4.58
N CYS A 838 42.59 -27.18 5.35
CA CYS A 838 41.55 -26.28 5.84
C CYS A 838 41.48 -26.27 7.37
N PHE A 839 41.42 -25.07 7.94
CA PHE A 839 41.00 -24.82 9.32
C PHE A 839 39.57 -24.27 9.31
N LEU A 840 38.67 -24.98 9.98
CA LEU A 840 37.24 -24.67 9.96
C LEU A 840 36.82 -23.95 11.25
N GLY A 841 36.11 -22.82 11.11
CA GLY A 841 35.66 -21.98 12.22
C GLY A 841 34.18 -21.63 12.16
N GLY A 842 33.58 -21.39 13.33
CA GLY A 842 32.16 -21.04 13.47
C GLY A 842 31.25 -22.06 12.80
N MET A 843 30.30 -21.59 12.00
CA MET A 843 29.33 -22.42 11.26
C MET A 843 29.97 -23.40 10.28
N SER A 844 31.21 -23.15 9.85
CA SER A 844 31.91 -24.00 8.89
C SER A 844 32.60 -25.21 9.53
N ARG A 845 32.59 -25.36 10.87
CA ARG A 845 33.28 -26.45 11.59
C ARG A 845 33.02 -27.86 11.05
N GLY A 846 31.81 -28.10 10.56
CA GLY A 846 31.41 -29.38 9.97
C GLY A 846 31.62 -29.51 8.46
N MET A 847 32.08 -28.47 7.76
CA MET A 847 32.08 -28.37 6.29
C MET A 847 32.65 -29.60 5.58
N LEU A 848 33.74 -30.18 6.10
CA LEU A 848 34.42 -31.33 5.49
C LEU A 848 34.08 -32.68 6.17
N GLY A 849 33.22 -32.70 7.18
CA GLY A 849 32.89 -33.89 7.96
C GLY A 849 34.01 -34.39 8.89
N LYS A 850 33.80 -35.59 9.48
CA LYS A 850 34.60 -36.14 10.59
C LYS A 850 36.01 -36.59 10.20
N ASN A 851 36.16 -37.19 9.02
CA ASN A 851 37.38 -37.94 8.62
C ASN A 851 38.10 -37.34 7.39
N SER A 852 37.82 -36.09 7.02
CA SER A 852 38.46 -35.50 5.84
C SER A 852 39.97 -35.36 6.01
N PRO A 853 40.78 -35.75 5.01
CA PRO A 853 42.24 -35.57 5.04
C PRO A 853 42.65 -34.10 4.92
N LEU A 854 41.75 -33.22 4.47
CA LEU A 854 42.01 -31.79 4.32
C LEU A 854 41.70 -31.01 5.59
N HIS A 855 40.90 -31.55 6.52
CA HIS A 855 40.52 -30.86 7.74
C HIS A 855 41.61 -31.04 8.82
N ILE A 856 42.24 -29.92 9.18
CA ILE A 856 43.22 -29.84 10.28
C ILE A 856 42.56 -29.15 11.48
N ARG A 857 42.52 -29.80 12.64
CA ARG A 857 41.81 -29.30 13.83
C ARG A 857 42.75 -28.63 14.82
N GLN A 858 43.94 -29.18 14.95
CA GLN A 858 44.96 -28.81 15.93
C GLN A 858 46.11 -28.02 15.27
N ASN A 859 47.04 -27.50 16.08
CA ASN A 859 48.28 -26.85 15.63
C ASN A 859 48.11 -25.68 14.62
N ARG A 860 46.93 -25.05 14.58
CA ARG A 860 46.62 -23.92 13.68
C ARG A 860 47.66 -22.81 13.70
N ARG A 861 48.16 -22.46 14.89
CA ARG A 861 49.15 -21.39 15.05
C ARG A 861 50.45 -21.67 14.28
N ASP A 862 50.93 -22.90 14.33
CA ASP A 862 52.21 -23.27 13.72
C ASP A 862 52.04 -23.46 12.20
N ALA A 863 50.92 -24.04 11.77
CA ALA A 863 50.56 -24.11 10.34
C ALA A 863 50.49 -22.72 9.69
N LEU A 864 49.88 -21.73 10.36
CA LEU A 864 49.80 -20.35 9.87
C LEU A 864 51.14 -19.62 9.81
N LYS A 865 52.10 -19.99 10.66
CA LYS A 865 53.47 -19.44 10.62
C LYS A 865 54.27 -20.05 9.47
N ASP A 866 54.07 -21.34 9.20
CA ASP A 866 54.81 -22.08 8.17
C ASP A 866 54.25 -21.91 6.75
N ALA A 867 53.00 -21.48 6.63
CA ALA A 867 52.31 -21.28 5.35
C ALA A 867 52.96 -20.17 4.50
N ASP A 868 53.06 -20.42 3.19
CA ASP A 868 53.49 -19.41 2.20
C ASP A 868 52.30 -18.67 1.57
N LEU A 869 51.09 -19.22 1.67
CA LEU A 869 49.83 -18.60 1.28
C LEU A 869 48.72 -18.92 2.28
N VAL A 870 47.96 -17.90 2.68
CA VAL A 870 46.79 -18.03 3.55
C VAL A 870 45.56 -17.45 2.85
N LEU A 871 44.53 -18.26 2.65
CA LEU A 871 43.22 -17.81 2.17
C LEU A 871 42.25 -17.66 3.34
N LEU A 872 41.89 -16.43 3.68
CA LEU A 872 40.87 -16.09 4.65
C LEU A 872 39.51 -16.00 3.94
N ALA A 873 38.78 -17.10 3.91
CA ALA A 873 37.46 -17.19 3.26
C ALA A 873 36.36 -17.00 4.30
N GLY A 874 35.80 -15.79 4.39
CA GLY A 874 34.77 -15.46 5.37
C GLY A 874 35.29 -15.37 6.82
N THR A 875 36.60 -15.33 7.01
CA THR A 875 37.26 -15.28 8.32
C THR A 875 37.66 -13.84 8.66
N VAL A 876 37.41 -13.42 9.90
CA VAL A 876 37.77 -12.09 10.41
C VAL A 876 39.00 -12.19 11.32
N CYS A 877 39.98 -11.30 11.13
CA CYS A 877 41.19 -11.22 11.96
C CYS A 877 40.92 -10.50 13.30
N ASP A 878 40.02 -11.06 14.12
CA ASP A 878 39.71 -10.58 15.48
C ASP A 878 40.51 -11.32 16.56
N PHE A 879 40.10 -11.20 17.83
CA PHE A 879 40.78 -11.83 18.97
C PHE A 879 40.95 -13.35 18.80
N ARG A 880 40.04 -14.03 18.11
CA ARG A 880 40.08 -15.48 17.85
C ARG A 880 41.22 -15.89 16.92
N LEU A 881 41.73 -14.95 16.12
CA LEU A 881 42.92 -15.08 15.29
C LEU A 881 44.05 -14.15 15.79
N SER A 882 44.05 -13.81 17.08
CA SER A 882 45.03 -12.93 17.72
C SER A 882 45.25 -11.62 16.93
N TYR A 883 44.18 -11.02 16.41
CA TYR A 883 44.20 -9.79 15.61
C TYR A 883 45.05 -9.89 14.32
N GLY A 884 45.25 -11.11 13.80
CA GLY A 884 46.10 -11.40 12.65
C GLY A 884 47.60 -11.56 12.98
N ARG A 885 48.02 -11.42 14.25
CA ARG A 885 49.44 -11.54 14.65
C ARG A 885 50.05 -12.92 14.43
N VAL A 886 49.22 -13.95 14.29
CA VAL A 886 49.66 -15.33 14.02
C VAL A 886 50.01 -15.56 12.55
N LEU A 887 49.60 -14.66 11.65
CA LEU A 887 49.88 -14.79 10.22
C LEU A 887 51.35 -14.44 9.94
N ASN A 888 52.01 -15.26 9.13
CA ASN A 888 53.39 -15.00 8.73
C ASN A 888 53.47 -13.74 7.84
N ARG A 889 54.32 -12.77 8.20
CA ARG A 889 54.57 -11.55 7.43
C ARG A 889 55.05 -11.78 5.99
N ARG A 890 55.66 -12.93 5.72
CA ARG A 890 56.13 -13.33 4.37
C ARG A 890 55.05 -14.06 3.55
N SER A 891 53.98 -14.54 4.19
CA SER A 891 52.91 -15.26 3.49
C SER A 891 52.10 -14.32 2.60
N LYS A 892 51.64 -14.84 1.45
CA LYS A 892 50.65 -14.15 0.62
C LYS A 892 49.28 -14.36 1.23
N ILE A 893 48.56 -13.28 1.49
CA ILE A 893 47.25 -13.34 2.16
C ILE A 893 46.16 -12.96 1.15
N ILE A 894 45.24 -13.87 0.90
CA ILE A 894 44.02 -13.61 0.13
C ILE A 894 42.88 -13.50 1.15
N ALA A 895 42.16 -12.38 1.18
CA ALA A 895 41.03 -12.18 2.08
C ALA A 895 39.76 -11.99 1.26
N VAL A 896 38.70 -12.72 1.62
CA VAL A 896 37.39 -12.66 0.96
C VAL A 896 36.30 -12.53 2.01
N ASN A 897 35.54 -11.46 1.96
CA ASN A 897 34.44 -11.19 2.89
C ASN A 897 33.41 -10.26 2.23
N ARG A 898 32.12 -10.43 2.53
CA ARG A 898 31.05 -9.57 1.98
C ARG A 898 31.08 -8.15 2.56
N ASP A 899 31.50 -8.02 3.81
CA ASP A 899 31.62 -6.73 4.51
C ASP A 899 33.04 -6.18 4.40
N LYS A 900 33.14 -4.95 3.88
CA LYS A 900 34.44 -4.29 3.69
C LYS A 900 35.14 -3.96 5.01
N SER A 901 34.40 -3.64 6.06
CA SER A 901 35.00 -3.30 7.37
C SER A 901 35.59 -4.52 8.06
N GLN A 902 34.95 -5.68 7.91
CA GLN A 902 35.46 -6.96 8.39
C GLN A 902 36.62 -7.49 7.55
N LEU A 903 36.52 -7.35 6.21
CA LEU A 903 37.58 -7.71 5.26
C LEU A 903 38.94 -7.14 5.65
N LEU A 904 38.95 -5.90 6.14
CA LEU A 904 40.15 -5.13 6.50
C LEU A 904 40.33 -4.96 8.01
N LYS A 905 39.59 -5.73 8.84
CA LYS A 905 39.64 -5.57 10.29
C LYS A 905 41.06 -5.86 10.81
N ASN A 906 41.64 -4.87 11.49
CA ASN A 906 43.00 -4.90 12.02
C ASN A 906 44.10 -5.07 10.94
N SER A 907 43.76 -4.85 9.66
CA SER A 907 44.77 -4.83 8.59
C SER A 907 45.73 -3.66 8.78
N ASP A 908 46.88 -3.75 8.13
CA ASP A 908 47.96 -2.74 8.10
C ASP A 908 48.65 -2.50 9.45
N MET A 909 48.18 -3.10 10.55
CA MET A 909 48.86 -3.09 11.85
C MET A 909 49.69 -4.36 12.10
N PHE A 910 49.06 -5.54 11.96
CA PHE A 910 49.72 -6.83 12.23
C PHE A 910 49.81 -7.74 10.99
N TRP A 911 48.95 -7.51 9.99
CA TRP A 911 48.86 -8.29 8.77
C TRP A 911 48.36 -7.40 7.62
N LYS A 912 48.58 -7.79 6.37
CA LYS A 912 48.08 -7.04 5.21
C LYS A 912 47.67 -8.00 4.08
N PRO A 913 46.46 -7.87 3.52
CA PRO A 913 46.05 -8.69 2.39
C PRO A 913 46.90 -8.36 1.16
N THR A 914 47.37 -9.40 0.47
CA THR A 914 47.92 -9.29 -0.89
C THR A 914 46.81 -9.06 -1.90
N VAL A 915 45.68 -9.75 -1.71
CA VAL A 915 44.44 -9.53 -2.47
C VAL A 915 43.29 -9.45 -1.47
N ALA A 916 42.50 -8.39 -1.53
CA ALA A 916 41.32 -8.19 -0.70
C ALA A 916 40.10 -8.12 -1.61
N ILE A 917 39.18 -9.07 -1.46
CA ILE A 917 38.01 -9.23 -2.32
C ILE A 917 36.76 -8.98 -1.48
N GLN A 918 36.01 -7.94 -1.85
CA GLN A 918 34.68 -7.74 -1.30
C GLN A 918 33.69 -8.61 -2.07
N GLY A 919 33.42 -9.82 -1.56
CA GLY A 919 32.57 -10.78 -2.26
C GLY A 919 32.14 -11.96 -1.41
N ASP A 920 31.14 -12.68 -1.88
CA ASP A 920 30.68 -13.91 -1.26
C ASP A 920 31.76 -15.02 -1.31
N ALA A 921 32.18 -15.47 -0.12
CA ALA A 921 33.23 -16.47 0.05
C ALA A 921 32.88 -17.82 -0.62
N GLY A 922 31.62 -18.27 -0.53
CA GLY A 922 31.18 -19.51 -1.16
C GLY A 922 31.33 -19.44 -2.68
N SER A 923 30.73 -18.43 -3.31
CA SER A 923 30.80 -18.25 -4.77
C SER A 923 32.23 -18.06 -5.29
N PHE A 924 33.08 -17.38 -4.51
CA PHE A 924 34.50 -17.22 -4.82
C PHE A 924 35.23 -18.57 -4.82
N LEU A 925 35.02 -19.41 -3.79
CA LEU A 925 35.66 -20.73 -3.70
C LEU A 925 35.27 -21.65 -4.86
N LEU A 926 34.00 -21.65 -5.28
CA LEU A 926 33.56 -22.39 -6.46
C LEU A 926 34.28 -21.94 -7.73
N ARG A 927 34.38 -20.61 -7.95
CA ARG A 927 35.05 -20.05 -9.13
C ARG A 927 36.55 -20.34 -9.12
N LEU A 928 37.19 -20.18 -7.96
CA LEU A 928 38.59 -20.51 -7.77
C LEU A 928 38.88 -21.99 -8.04
N SER A 929 38.06 -22.90 -7.49
CA SER A 929 38.15 -24.35 -7.73
C SER A 929 37.98 -24.69 -9.22
N LYS A 930 37.01 -24.07 -9.89
CA LYS A 930 36.77 -24.30 -11.33
C LYS A 930 37.95 -23.84 -12.19
N ALA A 931 38.55 -22.70 -11.88
CA ALA A 931 39.70 -22.17 -12.61
C ALA A 931 40.99 -22.97 -12.35
N LEU A 932 41.12 -23.59 -11.16
CA LEU A 932 42.23 -24.45 -10.77
C LEU A 932 41.93 -25.94 -10.99
N LYS A 933 41.03 -26.29 -11.91
CA LYS A 933 40.64 -27.69 -12.15
C LYS A 933 41.87 -28.54 -12.50
N GLY A 934 42.14 -29.57 -11.68
CA GLY A 934 43.30 -30.46 -11.84
C GLY A 934 44.57 -30.02 -11.11
N HIS A 935 44.58 -28.83 -10.48
CA HIS A 935 45.63 -28.45 -9.55
C HIS A 935 45.58 -29.33 -8.28
N ARG A 936 46.74 -29.73 -7.76
CA ARG A 936 46.86 -30.38 -6.46
C ARG A 936 48.00 -29.74 -5.66
N CYS A 937 47.74 -29.49 -4.39
CA CYS A 937 48.78 -29.13 -3.42
C CYS A 937 49.82 -30.27 -3.34
N PRO A 938 51.13 -29.97 -3.17
CA PRO A 938 52.14 -31.00 -2.94
C PRO A 938 51.75 -31.91 -1.76
N GLU A 939 51.69 -33.22 -1.98
CA GLU A 939 51.14 -34.19 -1.00
C GLU A 939 51.86 -34.17 0.36
N GLU A 940 53.16 -33.86 0.35
CA GLU A 940 53.97 -33.72 1.57
C GLU A 940 53.40 -32.69 2.56
N TRP A 941 52.77 -31.61 2.07
CA TRP A 941 52.30 -30.52 2.92
C TRP A 941 51.03 -30.88 3.71
N PRO A 942 49.91 -31.30 3.09
CA PRO A 942 48.75 -31.81 3.80
C PRO A 942 49.09 -32.98 4.72
N GLN A 943 49.94 -33.92 4.28
CA GLN A 943 50.35 -35.07 5.09
C GLN A 943 51.10 -34.64 6.35
N LYS A 944 52.09 -33.74 6.24
CA LYS A 944 52.83 -33.20 7.40
C LYS A 944 51.89 -32.53 8.41
N LEU A 945 50.93 -31.73 7.94
CA LEU A 945 49.97 -31.08 8.82
C LEU A 945 49.06 -32.11 9.50
N LYS A 946 48.65 -33.15 8.79
CA LYS A 946 47.78 -34.20 9.33
C LYS A 946 48.49 -35.07 10.36
N GLU A 947 49.74 -35.44 10.13
CA GLU A 947 50.55 -36.16 11.12
C GLU A 947 50.70 -35.37 12.43
N ALA A 948 50.93 -34.05 12.33
CA ALA A 948 50.98 -33.18 13.50
C ALA A 948 49.62 -33.08 14.22
N ASP A 949 48.52 -33.04 13.47
CA ASP A 949 47.14 -33.06 13.98
C ASP A 949 46.87 -34.34 14.77
N ASP A 950 47.19 -35.50 14.20
CA ASP A 950 46.97 -36.83 14.80
C ASP A 950 47.80 -37.04 16.07
N ILE A 951 49.05 -36.54 16.11
CA ILE A 951 49.88 -36.55 17.34
C ILE A 951 49.17 -35.77 18.46
N LYS A 952 48.61 -34.60 18.14
CA LYS A 952 47.94 -33.76 19.13
C LYS A 952 46.60 -34.35 19.57
N GLU A 953 45.83 -34.94 18.65
CA GLU A 953 44.60 -35.67 18.97
C GLU A 953 44.87 -36.87 19.87
N LYS A 954 45.92 -37.66 19.62
CA LYS A 954 46.32 -38.77 20.50
C LYS A 954 46.70 -38.29 21.90
N ALA A 955 47.44 -37.18 22.00
CA ALA A 955 47.76 -36.56 23.27
C ALA A 955 46.52 -36.05 24.02
N ASN A 956 45.54 -35.49 23.31
CA ASN A 956 44.27 -35.07 23.90
C ASN A 956 43.44 -36.28 24.39
N ARG A 957 43.40 -37.37 23.61
CA ARG A 957 42.70 -38.62 23.98
C ARG A 957 43.28 -39.25 25.24
N ALA A 958 44.61 -39.27 25.40
CA ALA A 958 45.25 -39.82 26.60
C ALA A 958 44.84 -39.09 27.89
N LYS A 959 44.49 -37.80 27.82
CA LYS A 959 44.00 -37.05 28.98
C LYS A 959 42.58 -37.47 29.42
N ALA A 960 41.84 -38.19 28.58
CA ALA A 960 40.53 -38.74 28.95
C ALA A 960 40.65 -39.94 29.89
N ASP A 961 41.79 -40.64 29.88
CA ASP A 961 42.07 -41.80 30.73
C ASP A 961 42.54 -41.40 32.14
N GLU A 962 42.84 -40.11 32.37
CA GLU A 962 43.24 -39.57 33.66
C GLU A 962 42.05 -39.56 34.64
N LYS A 963 42.28 -40.00 35.88
CA LYS A 963 41.25 -39.93 36.94
C LYS A 963 41.21 -38.54 37.56
N THR A 964 40.01 -37.99 37.67
CA THR A 964 39.76 -36.75 38.42
C THR A 964 39.67 -37.02 39.93
N GLU A 965 39.83 -35.99 40.76
CA GLU A 965 39.67 -36.12 42.22
C GLU A 965 38.25 -36.52 42.61
N ARG A 966 37.24 -35.92 41.97
CA ARG A 966 35.81 -36.18 42.18
C ARG A 966 35.08 -36.27 40.84
N HIS A 967 33.99 -37.04 40.81
CA HIS A 967 33.10 -37.22 39.65
C HIS A 967 33.81 -37.75 38.39
N LEU A 968 33.19 -37.63 37.20
CA LEU A 968 33.72 -38.17 35.94
C LEU A 968 34.75 -37.24 35.29
N ASN A 969 35.63 -37.78 34.45
CA ASN A 969 36.48 -36.97 33.59
C ASN A 969 35.64 -36.36 32.46
N PRO A 970 35.57 -35.02 32.30
CA PRO A 970 34.77 -34.41 31.23
C PRO A 970 35.20 -34.84 29.82
N LEU A 971 36.47 -35.16 29.60
CA LEU A 971 36.96 -35.59 28.29
C LEU A 971 36.51 -37.02 27.96
N SER A 972 36.44 -37.92 28.94
CA SER A 972 35.95 -39.29 28.71
C SER A 972 34.49 -39.29 28.31
N VAL A 973 33.68 -38.46 28.98
CA VAL A 973 32.25 -38.25 28.63
C VAL A 973 32.11 -37.72 27.21
N LEU A 974 32.86 -36.69 26.84
CA LEU A 974 32.78 -36.10 25.49
C LEU A 974 33.23 -37.06 24.39
N HIS A 975 34.25 -37.90 24.63
CA HIS A 975 34.67 -38.93 23.68
C HIS A 975 33.62 -40.03 23.52
N CYS A 976 33.04 -40.51 24.61
CA CYS A 976 31.94 -41.46 24.59
C CYS A 976 30.76 -40.93 23.76
N VAL A 977 30.35 -39.68 24.00
CA VAL A 977 29.27 -39.05 23.22
C VAL A 977 29.67 -38.91 21.75
N ASP A 978 30.88 -38.44 21.40
CA ASP A 978 31.34 -38.31 20.01
C ASP A 978 31.34 -39.63 19.23
N GLU A 979 31.59 -40.75 19.92
CA GLU A 979 31.55 -42.10 19.34
C GLU A 979 30.12 -42.60 19.12
N LEU A 980 29.15 -42.11 19.90
CA LEU A 980 27.73 -42.49 19.84
C LEU A 980 26.85 -41.54 19.00
N LEU A 981 27.39 -40.42 18.51
CA LEU A 981 26.66 -39.50 17.63
C LEU A 981 26.20 -40.21 16.35
N ALA A 982 24.92 -40.07 16.00
CA ALA A 982 24.41 -40.47 14.70
C ALA A 982 25.03 -39.63 13.57
N GLU A 983 25.13 -40.18 12.35
CA GLU A 983 25.74 -39.50 11.19
C GLU A 983 25.06 -38.17 10.82
N ASP A 984 23.78 -38.04 11.14
CA ASP A 984 23.01 -36.83 10.85
C ASP A 984 22.82 -35.93 12.09
N SER A 985 23.58 -36.18 13.16
CA SER A 985 23.51 -35.39 14.39
C SER A 985 23.85 -33.92 14.16
N ILE A 986 23.11 -33.02 14.82
CA ILE A 986 23.41 -31.59 14.90
C ILE A 986 23.83 -31.26 16.33
N ILE A 987 25.00 -30.65 16.48
CA ILE A 987 25.52 -30.24 17.78
C ILE A 987 25.29 -28.74 17.96
N VAL A 988 24.63 -28.38 19.05
CA VAL A 988 24.41 -27.02 19.52
C VAL A 988 25.29 -26.79 20.74
N ALA A 989 26.32 -25.98 20.59
CA ALA A 989 27.21 -25.57 21.67
C ALA A 989 26.69 -24.28 22.32
N ASP A 990 26.41 -24.32 23.61
CA ASP A 990 26.11 -23.11 24.40
C ASP A 990 27.40 -22.54 25.02
N GLY A 991 27.44 -22.29 26.32
CA GLY A 991 28.62 -21.77 27.02
C GLY A 991 29.05 -22.59 28.23
N GLY A 992 30.28 -22.35 28.68
CA GLY A 992 30.91 -23.03 29.80
C GLY A 992 32.24 -23.70 29.42
N ASP A 993 33.07 -24.00 30.41
CA ASP A 993 34.38 -24.62 30.18
C ASP A 993 34.25 -26.03 29.57
N PHE A 994 33.20 -26.75 29.95
CA PHE A 994 32.84 -28.04 29.37
C PHE A 994 32.55 -27.95 27.86
N VAL A 995 31.80 -26.92 27.43
CA VAL A 995 31.51 -26.66 26.01
C VAL A 995 32.79 -26.30 25.26
N GLY A 996 33.68 -25.52 25.88
CA GLY A 996 34.98 -25.24 25.31
C GLY A 996 35.82 -26.49 25.11
N SER A 997 35.75 -27.47 26.02
CA SER A 997 36.39 -28.79 25.86
C SER A 997 35.71 -29.61 24.75
N ALA A 998 34.38 -29.57 24.68
CA ALA A 998 33.59 -30.21 23.62
C ALA A 998 33.99 -29.73 22.23
N ALA A 999 34.31 -28.44 22.06
CA ALA A 999 34.76 -27.89 20.79
C ALA A 999 36.07 -28.52 20.28
N TYR A 1000 36.95 -29.00 21.17
CA TYR A 1000 38.17 -29.73 20.78
C TYR A 1000 37.86 -31.20 20.44
N ILE A 1001 36.97 -31.84 21.18
CA ILE A 1001 36.72 -33.28 21.11
C ILE A 1001 35.66 -33.64 20.06
N MET A 1002 34.46 -33.08 20.18
CA MET A 1002 33.31 -33.48 19.37
C MET A 1002 33.50 -33.07 17.91
N ARG A 1003 33.06 -33.94 16.99
CA ARG A 1003 33.31 -33.84 15.56
C ARG A 1003 31.98 -33.82 14.80
N PRO A 1004 31.56 -32.65 14.26
CA PRO A 1004 30.36 -32.58 13.44
C PRO A 1004 30.50 -33.42 12.18
N CYS A 1005 29.46 -34.19 11.84
CA CYS A 1005 29.52 -35.18 10.76
C CYS A 1005 29.41 -34.59 9.35
N GLY A 1006 29.01 -33.32 9.21
CA GLY A 1006 28.91 -32.66 7.89
C GLY A 1006 28.57 -31.16 7.95
N PRO A 1007 28.39 -30.51 6.78
CA PRO A 1007 28.04 -29.10 6.69
C PRO A 1007 26.77 -28.77 7.49
N LEU A 1008 26.74 -27.60 8.13
CA LEU A 1008 25.59 -27.11 8.91
C LEU A 1008 25.15 -28.05 10.06
N ARG A 1009 26.05 -28.90 10.57
CA ARG A 1009 25.82 -29.79 11.74
C ARG A 1009 26.38 -29.24 13.06
N TRP A 1010 26.75 -27.96 13.08
CA TRP A 1010 27.31 -27.27 14.25
C TRP A 1010 26.71 -25.86 14.38
N LEU A 1011 26.22 -25.53 15.58
CA LEU A 1011 25.74 -24.20 15.96
C LEU A 1011 26.46 -23.75 17.22
N ASP A 1012 26.93 -22.51 17.25
CA ASP A 1012 27.57 -21.89 18.42
C ASP A 1012 27.25 -20.37 18.48
N PRO A 1013 27.38 -19.73 19.66
CA PRO A 1013 27.09 -18.30 19.83
C PRO A 1013 28.04 -17.34 19.08
N GLY A 1014 29.09 -17.85 18.43
CA GLY A 1014 30.00 -17.05 17.63
C GLY A 1014 30.84 -16.06 18.46
N ALA A 1015 31.24 -14.97 17.81
CA ALA A 1015 32.21 -14.02 18.37
C ALA A 1015 31.67 -13.21 19.57
N PHE A 1016 30.35 -13.15 19.74
CA PHE A 1016 29.73 -12.40 20.84
C PHE A 1016 29.71 -13.21 22.15
N GLY A 1017 29.94 -14.53 22.10
CA GLY A 1017 30.11 -15.36 23.29
C GLY A 1017 28.87 -15.42 24.20
N THR A 1018 27.67 -15.30 23.63
CA THR A 1018 26.42 -15.26 24.39
C THR A 1018 26.13 -16.59 25.09
N LEU A 1019 25.82 -16.53 26.38
CA LEU A 1019 25.32 -17.67 27.17
C LEU A 1019 23.80 -17.80 27.01
N GLY A 1020 23.30 -19.03 27.03
CA GLY A 1020 21.86 -19.33 27.01
C GLY A 1020 21.27 -19.47 25.60
N VAL A 1021 22.10 -19.61 24.57
CA VAL A 1021 21.63 -19.79 23.18
C VAL A 1021 21.07 -21.19 22.93
N GLY A 1022 21.46 -22.16 23.75
CA GLY A 1022 21.29 -23.60 23.48
C GLY A 1022 19.83 -23.99 23.22
N GLY A 1023 18.91 -23.55 24.08
CA GLY A 1023 17.50 -23.92 23.97
C GLY A 1023 16.86 -23.45 22.66
N GLY A 1024 17.07 -22.18 22.32
CA GLY A 1024 16.54 -21.60 21.08
C GLY A 1024 17.19 -22.19 19.84
N PHE A 1025 18.51 -22.35 19.84
CA PHE A 1025 19.23 -22.93 18.70
C PHE A 1025 18.81 -24.37 18.42
N ALA A 1026 18.63 -25.18 19.46
CA ALA A 1026 18.16 -26.55 19.33
C ALA A 1026 16.72 -26.63 18.82
N LEU A 1027 15.84 -25.74 19.29
CA LEU A 1027 14.47 -25.63 18.81
C LEU A 1027 14.43 -25.34 17.30
N GLY A 1028 15.17 -24.32 16.87
CA GLY A 1028 15.28 -23.95 15.45
C GLY A 1028 15.88 -25.08 14.60
N ALA A 1029 16.94 -25.73 15.10
CA ALA A 1029 17.59 -26.86 14.42
C ALA A 1029 16.65 -28.05 14.24
N LYS A 1030 15.93 -28.45 15.28
CA LYS A 1030 14.99 -29.58 15.23
C LYS A 1030 13.84 -29.30 14.27
N LEU A 1031 13.35 -28.06 14.19
CA LEU A 1031 12.31 -27.68 13.23
C LEU A 1031 12.81 -27.66 11.78
N CYS A 1032 14.05 -27.23 11.54
CA CYS A 1032 14.67 -27.29 10.21
C CYS A 1032 15.00 -28.71 9.77
N ARG A 1033 15.36 -29.60 10.70
CA ARG A 1033 15.77 -30.99 10.46
C ARG A 1033 15.03 -31.93 11.42
N PRO A 1034 13.72 -32.19 11.22
CA PRO A 1034 12.90 -32.96 12.16
C PRO A 1034 13.40 -34.37 12.44
N GLU A 1035 13.98 -35.03 11.43
CA GLU A 1035 14.49 -36.39 11.55
C GLU A 1035 15.84 -36.47 12.26
N SER A 1036 16.59 -35.36 12.32
CA SER A 1036 17.94 -35.39 12.86
C SER A 1036 17.99 -35.41 14.38
N GLU A 1037 18.99 -36.11 14.90
CA GLU A 1037 19.32 -36.11 16.32
C GLU A 1037 19.96 -34.76 16.69
N VAL A 1038 19.33 -34.00 17.59
CA VAL A 1038 19.82 -32.66 17.99
C VAL A 1038 20.36 -32.75 19.40
N TRP A 1039 21.65 -32.48 19.54
CA TRP A 1039 22.39 -32.46 20.80
C TRP A 1039 22.67 -31.04 21.24
N ILE A 1040 22.37 -30.73 22.50
CA ILE A 1040 22.78 -29.48 23.14
C ILE A 1040 23.87 -29.79 24.14
N VAL A 1041 24.98 -29.05 24.08
CA VAL A 1041 26.08 -29.19 25.05
C VAL A 1041 26.10 -27.94 25.92
N TYR A 1042 25.92 -28.15 27.22
CA TYR A 1042 25.82 -27.11 28.24
C TYR A 1042 26.94 -27.23 29.28
N GLY A 1043 27.37 -26.08 29.80
CA GLY A 1043 27.79 -25.99 31.20
C GLY A 1043 26.56 -25.78 32.09
N ASP A 1044 26.60 -26.28 33.32
CA ASP A 1044 25.56 -26.07 34.33
C ASP A 1044 25.11 -24.61 34.48
N GLY A 1045 26.06 -23.66 34.52
CA GLY A 1045 25.75 -22.24 34.63
C GLY A 1045 24.99 -21.68 33.41
N SER A 1046 25.33 -22.11 32.19
CA SER A 1046 24.65 -21.62 30.97
C SER A 1046 23.27 -22.26 30.76
N LEU A 1047 23.10 -23.52 31.18
CA LEU A 1047 21.81 -24.20 31.17
C LEU A 1047 20.74 -23.42 31.94
N GLY A 1048 21.11 -22.76 33.04
CA GLY A 1048 20.18 -21.98 33.87
C GLY A 1048 19.35 -20.95 33.10
N TYR A 1049 19.87 -20.42 31.97
CA TYR A 1049 19.17 -19.46 31.11
C TYR A 1049 18.09 -20.09 30.23
N SER A 1050 18.17 -21.39 29.93
CA SER A 1050 17.32 -22.06 28.93
C SER A 1050 16.68 -23.36 29.41
N VAL A 1051 16.89 -23.78 30.66
CA VAL A 1051 16.31 -25.02 31.22
C VAL A 1051 14.79 -25.07 31.13
N ALA A 1052 14.11 -23.91 31.21
CA ALA A 1052 12.66 -23.82 31.06
C ALA A 1052 12.16 -24.23 29.67
N GLU A 1053 13.03 -24.25 28.65
CA GLU A 1053 12.64 -24.64 27.29
C GLU A 1053 12.41 -26.14 27.13
N PHE A 1054 12.73 -26.97 28.13
CA PHE A 1054 12.26 -28.36 28.16
C PHE A 1054 10.73 -28.47 28.08
N ASP A 1055 10.01 -27.50 28.63
CA ASP A 1055 8.57 -27.40 28.48
C ASP A 1055 8.19 -27.07 27.03
N THR A 1056 8.91 -26.15 26.39
CA THR A 1056 8.72 -25.82 24.98
C THR A 1056 8.96 -27.03 24.08
N PHE A 1057 10.05 -27.77 24.29
CA PHE A 1057 10.35 -28.98 23.53
C PHE A 1057 9.24 -30.03 23.64
N THR A 1058 8.69 -30.18 24.84
CA THR A 1058 7.59 -31.10 25.12
C THR A 1058 6.30 -30.66 24.43
N ARG A 1059 5.88 -29.40 24.63
CA ARG A 1059 4.64 -28.85 24.03
C ARG A 1059 4.67 -28.88 22.50
N HIS A 1060 5.82 -28.55 21.90
CA HIS A 1060 5.98 -28.49 20.44
C HIS A 1060 6.44 -29.81 19.82
N LYS A 1061 6.63 -30.87 20.61
CA LYS A 1061 7.10 -32.18 20.15
C LYS A 1061 8.38 -32.07 19.32
N THR A 1062 9.33 -31.30 19.83
CA THR A 1062 10.67 -31.12 19.24
C THR A 1062 11.70 -31.75 20.18
N PRO A 1063 11.79 -33.10 20.21
CA PRO A 1063 12.67 -33.78 21.15
C PRO A 1063 14.13 -33.49 20.83
N VAL A 1064 14.91 -33.23 21.88
CA VAL A 1064 16.35 -32.92 21.83
C VAL A 1064 17.06 -33.62 22.98
N ILE A 1065 18.38 -33.77 22.86
CA ILE A 1065 19.22 -34.39 23.89
C ILE A 1065 20.15 -33.32 24.47
N ALA A 1066 20.00 -32.97 25.74
CA ALA A 1066 20.89 -32.03 26.41
C ALA A 1066 21.94 -32.78 27.24
N LEU A 1067 23.22 -32.53 26.95
CA LEU A 1067 24.36 -32.99 27.72
C LEU A 1067 24.88 -31.83 28.58
N VAL A 1068 24.82 -31.99 29.89
CA VAL A 1068 25.20 -30.95 30.86
C VAL A 1068 26.45 -31.40 31.61
N GLY A 1069 27.54 -30.66 31.45
CA GLY A 1069 28.71 -30.78 32.30
C GLY A 1069 28.50 -29.98 33.58
N ASN A 1070 28.20 -30.66 34.68
CA ASN A 1070 27.94 -30.06 35.99
C ASN A 1070 29.15 -30.22 36.90
N ASP A 1071 29.96 -29.16 36.99
CA ASP A 1071 31.09 -29.04 37.93
C ASP A 1071 30.77 -28.08 39.09
N ALA A 1072 29.53 -27.59 39.17
CA ALA A 1072 29.09 -26.59 40.13
C ALA A 1072 29.98 -25.33 40.11
N CYS A 1073 30.40 -24.87 38.93
CA CYS A 1073 31.33 -23.75 38.83
C CYS A 1073 31.24 -22.97 37.51
N TRP A 1074 31.42 -21.65 37.59
CA TRP A 1074 31.85 -20.84 36.45
C TRP A 1074 33.35 -21.09 36.13
N SER A 1075 33.69 -22.36 35.82
CA SER A 1075 35.07 -22.84 35.70
C SER A 1075 35.93 -22.04 34.73
N GLN A 1076 35.32 -21.56 33.65
CA GLN A 1076 36.02 -20.73 32.66
C GLN A 1076 36.59 -19.44 33.28
N ILE A 1077 35.86 -18.80 34.21
CA ILE A 1077 36.32 -17.61 34.92
C ILE A 1077 37.23 -18.00 36.11
N SER A 1078 36.85 -19.04 36.86
CA SER A 1078 37.61 -19.52 38.02
C SER A 1078 39.07 -19.87 37.68
N ARG A 1079 39.30 -20.47 36.51
CA ARG A 1079 40.65 -20.86 36.02
C ARG A 1079 41.62 -19.69 35.85
N GLU A 1080 41.12 -18.48 35.67
CA GLU A 1080 41.95 -17.28 35.63
C GLU A 1080 41.91 -16.52 36.94
N GLN A 1081 40.71 -16.33 37.49
CA GLN A 1081 40.49 -15.52 38.69
C GLN A 1081 41.27 -16.08 39.89
N VAL A 1082 41.31 -17.40 40.07
CA VAL A 1082 42.01 -18.01 41.20
C VAL A 1082 43.53 -17.89 41.05
N PRO A 1083 44.17 -18.30 39.94
CA PRO A 1083 45.61 -18.15 39.79
C PRO A 1083 46.09 -16.69 39.71
N MET A 1084 45.31 -15.79 39.08
CA MET A 1084 45.74 -14.40 38.87
C MET A 1084 45.40 -13.48 40.04
N LEU A 1085 44.23 -13.66 40.68
CA LEU A 1085 43.71 -12.75 41.70
C LEU A 1085 43.56 -13.41 43.09
N GLY A 1086 43.81 -14.72 43.21
CA GLY A 1086 43.81 -15.44 44.48
C GLY A 1086 42.43 -15.69 45.10
N SER A 1087 41.33 -15.46 44.37
CA SER A 1087 39.96 -15.56 44.90
C SER A 1087 39.02 -16.28 43.93
N ASN A 1088 38.13 -17.12 44.45
CA ASN A 1088 37.06 -17.79 43.69
C ASN A 1088 35.68 -17.10 43.87
N VAL A 1089 35.65 -15.83 44.30
CA VAL A 1089 34.41 -15.09 44.56
C VAL A 1089 33.47 -15.15 43.35
N ALA A 1090 32.18 -15.39 43.61
CA ALA A 1090 31.10 -15.48 42.63
C ALA A 1090 31.26 -16.54 41.51
N CYS A 1091 32.27 -17.41 41.59
CA CYS A 1091 32.48 -18.48 40.60
C CYS A 1091 31.93 -19.84 41.04
N GLY A 1092 31.57 -20.03 42.31
CA GLY A 1092 30.96 -21.28 42.80
C GLY A 1092 29.46 -21.33 42.54
N LEU A 1093 28.98 -22.48 42.06
CA LEU A 1093 27.56 -22.84 41.94
C LEU A 1093 27.23 -24.02 42.85
N ALA A 1094 25.99 -24.51 42.81
CA ALA A 1094 25.58 -25.74 43.47
C ALA A 1094 25.40 -26.86 42.44
N PHE A 1095 25.67 -28.11 42.85
CA PHE A 1095 25.33 -29.31 42.07
C PHE A 1095 23.81 -29.46 42.02
N THR A 1096 23.19 -28.72 41.11
CA THR A 1096 21.74 -28.63 40.98
C THR A 1096 21.20 -29.86 40.25
N ASP A 1097 20.06 -30.38 40.70
CA ASP A 1097 19.40 -31.54 40.12
C ASP A 1097 18.64 -31.21 38.82
N TYR A 1098 19.35 -30.75 37.80
CA TYR A 1098 18.76 -30.36 36.51
C TYR A 1098 17.97 -31.48 35.83
N HIS A 1099 18.33 -32.74 36.08
CA HIS A 1099 17.59 -33.91 35.60
C HIS A 1099 16.17 -33.97 36.17
N ILE A 1100 15.98 -33.63 37.45
CA ILE A 1100 14.64 -33.52 38.07
C ILE A 1100 13.88 -32.32 37.50
N VAL A 1101 14.57 -31.21 37.24
CA VAL A 1101 13.95 -30.02 36.61
C VAL A 1101 13.42 -30.36 35.21
N ALA A 1102 14.19 -31.10 34.41
CA ALA A 1102 13.76 -31.56 33.09
C ALA A 1102 12.55 -32.51 33.18
N ASP A 1103 12.54 -33.44 34.13
CA ASP A 1103 11.37 -34.30 34.42
C ASP A 1103 10.14 -33.43 34.75
N GLY A 1104 10.32 -32.37 35.57
CA GLY A 1104 9.26 -31.44 35.95
C GLY A 1104 8.65 -30.63 34.79
N TYR A 1105 9.42 -30.42 33.71
CA TYR A 1105 8.95 -29.77 32.48
C TYR A 1105 8.42 -30.76 31.42
N GLY A 1106 8.30 -32.05 31.76
CA GLY A 1106 7.75 -33.10 30.88
C GLY A 1106 8.78 -33.79 29.99
N GLY A 1107 10.06 -33.45 30.12
CA GLY A 1107 11.17 -34.20 29.52
C GLY A 1107 11.53 -35.45 30.33
N LYS A 1108 12.70 -36.02 30.04
CA LYS A 1108 13.30 -37.08 30.85
C LYS A 1108 14.73 -36.78 31.28
N GLY A 1109 14.97 -36.72 32.58
CA GLY A 1109 16.28 -36.51 33.16
C GLY A 1109 17.00 -37.78 33.58
N TYR A 1110 18.33 -37.74 33.46
CA TYR A 1110 19.28 -38.74 33.94
C TYR A 1110 20.39 -38.05 34.74
N LEU A 1111 20.64 -38.50 35.96
CA LEU A 1111 21.85 -38.15 36.70
C LEU A 1111 22.93 -39.17 36.37
N ILE A 1112 24.15 -38.69 36.08
CA ILE A 1112 25.29 -39.55 35.78
C ILE A 1112 26.44 -39.17 36.70
N GLY A 1113 26.78 -40.10 37.60
CA GLY A 1113 27.87 -39.97 38.57
C GLY A 1113 29.08 -40.85 38.22
N ARG A 1114 30.03 -40.93 39.16
CA ARG A 1114 31.24 -41.77 39.00
C ARG A 1114 30.88 -43.27 39.00
N GLU A 1115 29.86 -43.62 39.77
CA GLU A 1115 29.26 -44.95 39.87
C GLU A 1115 28.68 -45.47 38.54
N ASP A 1116 28.39 -44.57 37.60
CA ASP A 1116 27.82 -44.90 36.29
C ASP A 1116 28.87 -44.98 35.18
N GLU A 1117 30.16 -44.77 35.48
CA GLU A 1117 31.24 -44.74 34.47
C GLU A 1117 31.24 -45.96 33.55
N LEU A 1118 30.99 -47.16 34.09
CA LEU A 1118 30.94 -48.42 33.33
C LEU A 1118 29.65 -48.60 32.52
N ARG A 1119 28.60 -47.82 32.79
CA ARG A 1119 27.29 -47.89 32.13
C ARG A 1119 26.97 -46.63 31.32
N LEU A 1120 27.96 -45.75 31.13
CA LEU A 1120 27.77 -44.45 30.47
C LEU A 1120 27.17 -44.61 29.08
N ASP A 1121 27.71 -45.54 28.27
CA ASP A 1121 27.21 -45.88 26.94
C ASP A 1121 25.73 -46.31 26.96
N ASP A 1122 25.34 -47.13 27.93
CA ASP A 1122 23.98 -47.66 28.05
C ASP A 1122 22.98 -46.56 28.40
N VAL A 1123 23.36 -45.66 29.32
CA VAL A 1123 22.52 -44.51 29.72
C VAL A 1123 22.35 -43.56 28.54
N ILE A 1124 23.40 -43.27 27.77
CA ILE A 1124 23.34 -42.42 26.58
C ILE A 1124 22.45 -43.03 25.50
N LYS A 1125 22.64 -44.32 25.18
CA LYS A 1125 21.81 -45.03 24.20
C LYS A 1125 20.34 -45.05 24.61
N LYS A 1126 20.05 -45.21 25.90
CA LYS A 1126 18.70 -45.12 26.43
C LYS A 1126 18.10 -43.72 26.24
N ALA A 1127 18.85 -42.66 26.54
CA ALA A 1127 18.40 -41.29 26.30
C ALA A 1127 18.14 -41.00 24.80
N GLN A 1128 19.02 -41.47 23.91
CA GLN A 1128 18.80 -41.40 22.45
C GLN A 1128 17.52 -42.12 22.04
N GLN A 1129 17.27 -43.31 22.58
CA GLN A 1129 16.05 -44.08 22.29
C GLN A 1129 14.78 -43.33 22.73
N GLU A 1130 14.76 -42.77 23.94
CA GLU A 1130 13.62 -41.99 24.41
C GLU A 1130 13.41 -40.69 23.62
N CYS A 1131 14.49 -40.06 23.16
CA CYS A 1131 14.44 -38.93 22.24
C CYS A 1131 13.77 -39.30 20.91
N ARG A 1132 14.12 -40.46 20.34
CA ARG A 1132 13.46 -41.00 19.13
C ARG A 1132 11.99 -41.32 19.35
N GLU A 1133 11.61 -41.69 20.58
CA GLU A 1133 10.21 -41.88 20.99
C GLU A 1133 9.45 -40.56 21.23
N GLY A 1134 10.10 -39.41 21.08
CA GLY A 1134 9.46 -38.10 21.15
C GLY A 1134 9.65 -37.34 22.47
N ARG A 1135 10.48 -37.82 23.39
CA ARG A 1135 10.73 -37.17 24.70
C ARG A 1135 12.07 -36.41 24.70
N ALA A 1136 12.07 -35.12 25.04
CA ALA A 1136 13.33 -34.41 25.23
C ALA A 1136 14.08 -34.95 26.45
N THR A 1137 15.37 -35.23 26.34
CA THR A 1137 16.16 -35.87 27.40
C THR A 1137 17.28 -34.96 27.92
N LEU A 1138 17.54 -34.96 29.22
CA LEU A 1138 18.64 -34.25 29.86
C LEU A 1138 19.57 -35.22 30.59
N LEU A 1139 20.85 -35.21 30.21
CA LEU A 1139 21.94 -35.92 30.87
C LEU A 1139 22.69 -34.94 31.78
N ASN A 1140 22.40 -34.98 33.09
CA ASN A 1140 23.08 -34.18 34.11
C ASN A 1140 24.33 -34.93 34.57
N VAL A 1141 25.48 -34.62 33.97
CA VAL A 1141 26.72 -35.34 34.21
C VAL A 1141 27.57 -34.60 35.22
N LEU A 1142 27.79 -35.22 36.39
CA LEU A 1142 28.70 -34.69 37.38
C LEU A 1142 30.13 -34.85 36.86
N ILE A 1143 30.87 -33.75 36.70
CA ILE A 1143 32.22 -33.76 36.13
C ILE A 1143 33.24 -33.16 37.09
N GLY A 1144 34.47 -33.67 37.03
CA GLY A 1144 35.60 -33.23 37.83
C GLY A 1144 36.47 -32.18 37.12
N LYS A 1145 37.36 -31.55 37.90
CA LYS A 1145 38.35 -30.60 37.37
C LYS A 1145 39.45 -31.32 36.59
N THR A 1146 39.88 -30.71 35.49
CA THR A 1146 41.03 -31.16 34.67
C THR A 1146 41.94 -29.99 34.32
N ASN A 1147 43.20 -30.27 33.97
CA ASN A 1147 44.13 -29.26 33.43
C ASN A 1147 44.08 -29.14 31.90
N PHE A 1148 43.13 -29.78 31.22
CA PHE A 1148 43.09 -29.87 29.76
C PHE A 1148 43.14 -28.50 29.07
N ARG A 1149 42.42 -27.54 29.63
CA ARG A 1149 42.30 -26.16 29.13
C ARG A 1149 43.09 -25.13 29.94
N GLU A 1150 44.03 -25.58 30.77
CA GLU A 1150 44.87 -24.66 31.55
C GLU A 1150 45.63 -23.67 30.65
N GLY A 1151 45.63 -22.39 31.01
CA GLY A 1151 46.19 -21.30 30.19
C GLY A 1151 45.31 -20.83 29.03
N SER A 1152 44.09 -21.37 28.87
CA SER A 1152 43.09 -20.79 27.96
C SER A 1152 42.59 -19.48 28.53
N ILE A 1153 42.68 -18.40 27.74
CA ILE A 1153 42.24 -17.08 28.21
C ILE A 1153 40.72 -16.95 28.08
N SER A 1154 40.08 -16.48 29.15
CA SER A 1154 38.68 -16.08 29.19
C SER A 1154 38.60 -14.56 29.05
N VAL A 1155 38.12 -14.07 27.91
CA VAL A 1155 37.90 -12.62 27.71
C VAL A 1155 36.45 -12.29 27.97
#